data_AF-A0AAU2B207-F1
#
_entry.id   AF-A0AAU2B207-F1
#
_cell.length_a   1.000
_cell.length_b   1.000
_cell.length_c   1.000
_cell.angle_alpha   90.00
_cell.angle_beta   90.00
_cell.angle_gamma   90.00
#
_symmetry.space_group_name_H-M   'P 1'
#
loop_
_entity.id
_entity.type
_entity.pdbx_description
1 polymer ?
#
loop_
_entity_poly.entity_id
_entity_poly.type
_entity_poly.pdbx_seq_one_letter_code
_entity_poly.pdbx_strand_id
1 'polypeptide(L)'
;MERVRLAGVNGPGGNGSGYAVGGRLVLSSAHVTGPPANRVEVFHPGGTGTATGRVVWSGTSGGRDDASLVLVHDSPHWQPPSAPVRWGRAVTDRPGIPCETWGTPDVAQRPDRALEAEQLRGRLNPGSGFVGNQHVIDLDQHPARWPADGTSPFGGMSGAAVFCDRLLTGVVTADRAHSGHGRLNAVPAYVLQHDPAFRAALAEYDVGPSGGLQAVEFQDLADRAQDHDLTPRLPSPAVLLQARHQIVPFHGRHDLLTEMTAWCRLGGFGAWLLHGPGGQGKTRLAHHLAHLLAAEGWAVLWPRTTATADQLREVRPAAKPLLVVLDYAESRADQIAALVEAAADHPATTPLKLLLLARTDGDWWHQATAATSLAEDYLTTARTHHLTPLDDHPAPRADRYRDAVRALADTLPRVDGLLPHDWSAAAVSLPSPDLDPKAYGNALTLHMTALADLLDTADPRPPGQSWPADRGAVGQEADLVEDRLLTHERRHWRQTVLAIAPALSLATLETALAADREQADRLWQRLPVLDGQSRDRRNRVTTWLATLYPAPAPGGSPWGTFQPDRLAERHIGRVLDTDPDLADHLLNGADDTQSALLLTVYSRAASHPVFHDRLNTQLTALCVRHHRQLASHVVTVVTRTSHPQPLITALDTIAVDPATPPRHLAELYDLFPYTSQRLAAPAIRIAHGLVTRFRALADEDPARYQRHLAVSLNNLGFRLGDAGLGAEGLAASREAVSHYRVLAKANPAACLPGLAQSLDNLSNRLAEVGLREESLTASQEAVIHFRELVEANPAIHLADLASALNNLSLRLGGVGRHEDALAASREASAIRRTLARANHAAHLPNHAQSLINLSTDLLMMGRWEESLAAVQEATGHYRALAETDLDAYQPDLAAALHTFANALAKMGRAHEALAASQEATGHYRALVKANPAPHLPDLAQSLNNTSLRLGEVGRWVEGLAAIQEAIAIRRSLTDANRATHLPDLATDLNNISVRFGQAGQWEKALAAAQEAVGHFRALTETNPAAHLPHLASALSNLSLSLQETGQLQKALAASQEATGHGRTLALANPAAHLPDLAQFLNNLSILLREAGWREEALAAIQEAVAIRRSLTDANRAAHLPDLAQSLNNLSVHLADVGRQKEGLAAIQEAVNHYRVLARANPTIHLPNLAQSLDNLSLRLRGTGRRKEALAAAQEAGAVRRAHTGEGP
;
A
#
# COMPACT_ATOMS: atom_id res chain seq x y z
N MET A 1 -39.84 -6.50 -21.22
CA MET A 1 -39.94 -5.29 -22.07
C MET A 1 -41.38 -4.83 -22.06
N GLU A 2 -41.65 -3.54 -21.83
CA GLU A 2 -43.01 -2.99 -21.84
C GLU A 2 -43.43 -2.67 -23.28
N ARG A 3 -44.55 -3.22 -23.77
CA ARG A 3 -45.04 -2.99 -25.15
C ARG A 3 -45.28 -1.50 -25.47
N VAL A 4 -45.61 -0.70 -24.45
CA VAL A 4 -45.81 0.75 -24.55
C VAL A 4 -44.54 1.52 -24.92
N ARG A 5 -43.37 0.86 -25.00
CA ARG A 5 -42.14 1.52 -25.44
C ARG A 5 -41.94 1.50 -26.95
N LEU A 6 -42.63 0.62 -27.66
CA LEU A 6 -42.49 0.52 -29.12
C LEU A 6 -43.29 1.63 -29.78
N ALA A 7 -42.66 2.30 -30.74
CA ALA A 7 -43.27 3.36 -31.52
C ALA A 7 -43.04 3.11 -33.02
N GLY A 8 -44.03 3.40 -33.85
CA GLY A 8 -43.81 3.72 -35.26
C GLY A 8 -43.72 5.24 -35.40
N VAL A 9 -42.88 5.70 -36.32
CA VAL A 9 -42.63 7.13 -36.57
C VAL A 9 -42.76 7.40 -38.07
N ASN A 10 -43.71 8.25 -38.44
CA ASN A 10 -43.87 8.72 -39.82
C ASN A 10 -43.38 10.16 -39.90
N GLY A 11 -42.29 10.36 -40.64
CA GLY A 11 -41.67 11.66 -40.81
C GLY A 11 -41.46 12.00 -42.29
N PRO A 12 -40.88 13.18 -42.57
CA PRO A 12 -40.66 13.65 -43.94
C PRO A 12 -39.69 12.76 -44.74
N GLY A 13 -38.87 11.94 -44.07
CA GLY A 13 -37.97 10.98 -44.71
C GLY A 13 -38.56 9.58 -44.93
N GLY A 14 -39.84 9.37 -44.57
CA GLY A 14 -40.54 8.10 -44.72
C GLY A 14 -40.99 7.49 -43.40
N ASN A 15 -41.39 6.22 -43.45
CA ASN A 15 -41.81 5.45 -42.29
C ASN A 15 -40.58 4.83 -41.61
N GLY A 16 -40.56 4.90 -40.28
CA GLY A 16 -39.52 4.32 -39.46
C GLY A 16 -40.06 3.81 -38.13
N SER A 17 -39.15 3.26 -37.34
CA SER A 17 -39.39 2.79 -35.99
C SER A 17 -38.96 3.85 -34.98
N GLY A 18 -39.41 3.70 -33.74
CA GLY A 18 -38.95 4.49 -32.61
C GLY A 18 -39.12 3.75 -31.29
N TYR A 19 -38.47 4.26 -30.26
CA TYR A 19 -38.54 3.67 -28.92
C TYR A 19 -38.69 4.74 -27.84
N ALA A 20 -39.66 4.59 -26.96
CA ALA A 20 -39.89 5.51 -25.85
C ALA A 20 -38.81 5.34 -24.77
N VAL A 21 -37.93 6.33 -24.66
CA VAL A 21 -36.76 6.30 -23.77
C VAL A 21 -37.08 6.74 -22.34
N GLY A 22 -38.21 7.40 -22.13
CA GLY A 22 -38.66 7.88 -20.82
C GLY A 22 -39.57 9.09 -20.99
N GLY A 23 -40.44 9.34 -20.01
CA GLY A 23 -41.39 10.46 -20.08
C GLY A 23 -42.18 10.43 -21.39
N ARG A 24 -42.12 11.52 -22.15
CA ARG A 24 -42.78 11.66 -23.47
C ARG A 24 -41.79 11.65 -24.65
N LEU A 25 -40.55 11.20 -24.44
CA LEU A 25 -39.52 11.18 -25.49
C LEU A 25 -39.46 9.83 -26.21
N VAL A 26 -39.42 9.90 -27.55
CA VAL A 26 -39.20 8.77 -28.46
C VAL A 26 -37.90 8.98 -29.23
N LEU A 27 -37.02 7.99 -29.16
CA LEU A 27 -35.78 7.93 -29.94
C LEU A 27 -36.06 7.28 -31.30
N SER A 28 -35.61 7.91 -32.38
CA SER A 28 -35.73 7.41 -33.76
C SER A 28 -34.50 7.79 -34.60
N SER A 29 -34.51 7.57 -35.91
CA SER A 29 -33.44 7.99 -36.82
C SER A 29 -33.65 9.41 -37.35
N ALA A 30 -32.58 10.19 -37.47
CA ALA A 30 -32.65 11.58 -37.95
C ALA A 30 -33.13 11.65 -39.41
N HIS A 31 -32.71 10.71 -40.27
CA HIS A 31 -33.16 10.67 -41.65
C HIS A 31 -34.66 10.37 -41.81
N VAL A 32 -35.31 9.77 -40.81
CA VAL A 32 -36.77 9.55 -40.80
C VAL A 32 -37.49 10.84 -40.40
N THR A 33 -37.05 11.50 -39.32
CA THR A 33 -37.76 12.62 -38.70
C THR A 33 -37.41 13.99 -39.28
N GLY A 34 -36.22 14.14 -39.86
CA GLY A 34 -35.67 15.42 -40.29
C GLY A 34 -35.21 16.33 -39.12
N PRO A 35 -34.84 17.59 -39.41
CA PRO A 35 -34.19 18.50 -38.45
C PRO A 35 -35.06 18.89 -37.24
N PRO A 36 -34.46 19.51 -36.20
CA PRO A 36 -35.20 19.99 -35.02
C PRO A 36 -36.38 20.90 -35.40
N ALA A 37 -37.42 20.87 -34.57
CA ALA A 37 -38.72 21.54 -34.76
C ALA A 37 -39.65 20.95 -35.83
N ASN A 38 -39.21 19.96 -36.61
CA ASN A 38 -40.11 19.21 -37.49
C ASN A 38 -41.23 18.52 -36.69
N ARG A 39 -42.40 18.43 -37.32
CA ARG A 39 -43.53 17.64 -36.82
C ARG A 39 -43.49 16.24 -37.44
N VAL A 40 -43.73 15.24 -36.61
CA VAL A 40 -43.80 13.83 -37.00
C VAL A 40 -45.03 13.19 -36.38
N GLU A 41 -45.52 12.11 -36.97
CA GLU A 41 -46.58 11.29 -36.38
C GLU A 41 -45.97 10.09 -35.67
N VAL A 42 -46.42 9.83 -34.45
CA VAL A 42 -45.93 8.74 -33.60
C VAL A 42 -47.12 7.88 -33.16
N PHE A 43 -46.98 6.56 -33.18
CA PHE A 43 -48.04 5.63 -32.79
C PHE A 43 -47.50 4.36 -32.15
N HIS A 44 -48.30 3.65 -31.36
CA HIS A 44 -47.95 2.30 -30.92
C HIS A 44 -48.33 1.27 -31.99
N PRO A 45 -47.46 0.30 -32.33
CA PRO A 45 -47.82 -0.81 -33.22
C PRO A 45 -49.07 -1.54 -32.73
N GLY A 46 -50.02 -1.82 -33.63
CA GLY A 46 -51.33 -2.38 -33.30
C GLY A 46 -52.36 -1.42 -32.66
N GLY A 47 -52.00 -0.15 -32.45
CA GLY A 47 -52.92 0.89 -31.95
C GLY A 47 -53.86 1.45 -33.02
N THR A 48 -54.93 2.14 -32.60
CA THR A 48 -56.00 2.67 -33.48
C THR A 48 -55.88 4.17 -33.81
N GLY A 49 -54.79 4.84 -33.42
CA GLY A 49 -54.63 6.28 -33.63
C GLY A 49 -53.17 6.74 -33.53
N THR A 50 -52.89 7.96 -34.02
CA THR A 50 -51.56 8.59 -34.01
C THR A 50 -51.53 9.76 -33.03
N ALA A 51 -50.34 10.08 -32.52
CA ALA A 51 -50.05 11.27 -31.73
C ALA A 51 -49.05 12.14 -32.49
N THR A 52 -49.21 13.46 -32.41
CA THR A 52 -48.25 14.40 -33.01
C THR A 52 -47.04 14.56 -32.10
N GLY A 53 -45.84 14.45 -32.67
CA GLY A 53 -44.58 14.72 -31.99
C GLY A 53 -43.80 15.86 -32.64
N ARG A 54 -42.90 16.46 -31.86
CA ARG A 54 -41.95 17.49 -32.32
C ARG A 54 -40.52 17.00 -32.09
N VAL A 55 -39.66 17.11 -33.10
CA VAL A 55 -38.23 16.82 -32.96
C VAL A 55 -37.59 17.87 -32.04
N VAL A 56 -37.08 17.45 -30.87
CA VAL A 56 -36.41 18.32 -29.89
C VAL A 56 -34.89 18.25 -29.99
N TRP A 57 -34.36 17.15 -30.55
CA TRP A 57 -32.96 17.00 -30.89
C TRP A 57 -32.84 16.11 -32.13
N SER A 58 -31.86 16.38 -33.00
CA SER A 58 -31.55 15.56 -34.17
C SER A 58 -30.08 15.69 -34.50
N GLY A 59 -29.42 14.56 -34.71
CA GLY A 59 -28.09 14.51 -35.32
C GLY A 59 -28.13 14.67 -36.84
N THR A 60 -27.05 14.28 -37.50
CA THR A 60 -26.88 14.41 -38.96
C THR A 60 -27.59 13.26 -39.68
N SER A 61 -28.56 13.59 -40.55
CA SER A 61 -29.24 12.62 -41.43
C SER A 61 -28.23 11.83 -42.28
N GLY A 62 -28.23 10.49 -42.16
CA GLY A 62 -27.27 9.60 -42.82
C GLY A 62 -25.81 9.71 -42.31
N GLY A 63 -25.57 10.49 -41.25
CA GLY A 63 -24.27 10.68 -40.62
C GLY A 63 -23.91 9.60 -39.58
N ARG A 64 -22.88 9.87 -38.79
CA ARG A 64 -22.41 8.95 -37.72
C ARG A 64 -23.32 8.97 -36.48
N ASP A 65 -24.11 10.02 -36.35
CA ASP A 65 -25.00 10.37 -35.26
C ASP A 65 -26.48 10.40 -35.72
N ASP A 66 -26.82 9.63 -36.75
CA ASP A 66 -28.14 9.58 -37.40
C ASP A 66 -29.27 9.05 -36.49
N ALA A 67 -29.64 9.87 -35.51
CA ALA A 67 -30.68 9.65 -34.54
C ALA A 67 -31.36 10.98 -34.18
N SER A 68 -32.58 10.89 -33.65
CA SER A 68 -33.38 12.04 -33.22
C SER A 68 -34.21 11.71 -31.98
N LEU A 69 -34.50 12.74 -31.19
CA LEU A 69 -35.45 12.68 -30.07
C LEU A 69 -36.71 13.45 -30.45
N VAL A 70 -37.84 12.77 -30.34
CA VAL A 70 -39.18 13.29 -30.61
C VAL A 70 -39.92 13.42 -29.29
N LEU A 71 -40.34 14.64 -28.95
CA LEU A 71 -41.26 14.89 -27.86
C LEU A 71 -42.68 14.68 -28.35
N VAL A 72 -43.37 13.68 -27.81
CA VAL A 72 -44.77 13.38 -28.11
C VAL A 72 -45.65 14.32 -27.30
N HIS A 73 -46.60 15.00 -27.96
CA HIS A 73 -47.57 15.85 -27.28
C HIS A 73 -48.61 15.02 -26.53
N ASP A 74 -49.27 15.61 -25.53
CA ASP A 74 -50.35 14.93 -24.79
C ASP A 74 -51.45 14.47 -25.75
N SER A 75 -51.70 13.17 -25.74
CA SER A 75 -52.65 12.51 -26.62
C SER A 75 -53.25 11.29 -25.92
N PRO A 76 -54.56 11.02 -26.07
CA PRO A 76 -55.17 9.79 -25.57
C PRO A 76 -54.66 8.53 -26.30
N HIS A 77 -53.96 8.70 -27.42
CA HIS A 77 -53.40 7.62 -28.24
C HIS A 77 -51.94 7.30 -27.90
N TRP A 78 -51.34 7.97 -26.91
CA TRP A 78 -49.96 7.74 -26.49
C TRP A 78 -49.86 7.49 -24.98
N GLN A 79 -49.20 6.41 -24.59
CA GLN A 79 -48.96 6.10 -23.18
C GLN A 79 -47.46 6.16 -22.87
N PRO A 80 -47.00 7.05 -21.98
CA PRO A 80 -45.59 7.10 -21.59
C PRO A 80 -45.19 5.84 -20.79
N PRO A 81 -43.92 5.40 -20.89
CA PRO A 81 -43.43 4.26 -20.11
C PRO A 81 -43.34 4.56 -18.61
N SER A 82 -43.35 3.51 -17.79
CA SER A 82 -43.35 3.62 -16.31
C SER A 82 -41.99 4.03 -15.71
N ALA A 83 -40.90 3.89 -16.49
CA ALA A 83 -39.53 4.20 -16.08
C ALA A 83 -38.68 4.66 -17.27
N PRO A 84 -37.58 5.40 -17.05
CA PRO A 84 -36.61 5.68 -18.11
C PRO A 84 -35.85 4.40 -18.55
N VAL A 85 -35.19 4.46 -19.70
CA VAL A 85 -34.29 3.40 -20.18
C VAL A 85 -32.91 3.48 -19.53
N ARG A 86 -32.25 2.32 -19.42
CA ARG A 86 -30.83 2.25 -19.07
C ARG A 86 -30.00 2.19 -20.35
N TRP A 87 -28.91 2.95 -20.37
CA TRP A 87 -28.03 3.08 -21.52
C TRP A 87 -26.82 2.15 -21.41
N GLY A 88 -26.47 1.48 -22.50
CA GLY A 88 -25.38 0.51 -22.53
C GLY A 88 -24.32 0.84 -23.57
N ARG A 89 -23.12 0.31 -23.34
CA ARG A 89 -21.99 0.35 -24.28
C ARG A 89 -21.18 -0.94 -24.18
N ALA A 90 -20.70 -1.43 -25.31
CA ALA A 90 -19.66 -2.46 -25.35
C ALA A 90 -18.30 -1.87 -24.95
N VAL A 91 -17.66 -2.46 -23.94
CA VAL A 91 -16.38 -2.01 -23.39
C VAL A 91 -15.21 -2.92 -23.76
N THR A 92 -15.51 -4.06 -24.38
CA THR A 92 -14.54 -5.00 -24.96
C THR A 92 -14.69 -5.02 -26.49
N ASP A 93 -13.65 -5.49 -27.19
CA ASP A 93 -13.73 -5.76 -28.63
C ASP A 93 -14.21 -7.19 -28.94
N ARG A 94 -14.79 -7.89 -27.94
CA ARG A 94 -15.26 -9.28 -28.08
C ARG A 94 -16.43 -9.32 -29.08
N PRO A 95 -16.32 -10.10 -30.18
CA PRO A 95 -17.43 -10.26 -31.11
C PRO A 95 -18.53 -11.13 -30.50
N GLY A 96 -19.73 -11.02 -31.06
CA GLY A 96 -20.81 -11.97 -30.76
C GLY A 96 -21.70 -11.62 -29.57
N ILE A 97 -21.74 -10.36 -29.13
CA ILE A 97 -22.57 -9.92 -27.99
C ILE A 97 -24.05 -10.11 -28.37
N PRO A 98 -24.84 -10.94 -27.66
CA PRO A 98 -26.23 -11.15 -27.99
C PRO A 98 -27.03 -9.84 -27.92
N CYS A 99 -27.78 -9.53 -28.97
CA CYS A 99 -28.63 -8.36 -29.01
C CYS A 99 -30.00 -8.65 -29.63
N GLU A 100 -30.96 -7.81 -29.27
CA GLU A 100 -32.31 -7.84 -29.81
C GLU A 100 -32.72 -6.44 -30.25
N THR A 101 -33.49 -6.35 -31.34
CA THR A 101 -34.07 -5.10 -31.81
C THR A 101 -35.53 -5.29 -32.19
N TRP A 102 -36.33 -4.25 -31.99
CA TRP A 102 -37.76 -4.25 -32.26
C TRP A 102 -38.12 -3.04 -33.10
N GLY A 103 -38.82 -3.28 -34.21
CA GLY A 103 -39.28 -2.23 -35.11
C GLY A 103 -40.48 -2.68 -35.91
N THR A 104 -40.87 -1.87 -36.90
CA THR A 104 -41.98 -2.15 -37.81
C THR A 104 -41.46 -2.29 -39.25
N PRO A 105 -40.71 -3.37 -39.56
CA PRO A 105 -40.16 -3.55 -40.90
C PRO A 105 -41.25 -3.84 -41.93
N ASP A 106 -41.01 -3.47 -43.18
CA ASP A 106 -41.92 -3.68 -44.32
C ASP A 106 -42.23 -5.17 -44.52
N VAL A 107 -41.26 -6.06 -44.27
CA VAL A 107 -41.46 -7.52 -44.38
C VAL A 107 -42.50 -8.09 -43.41
N ALA A 108 -42.76 -7.43 -42.28
CA ALA A 108 -43.79 -7.81 -41.32
C ALA A 108 -45.17 -7.24 -41.68
N GLN A 109 -45.25 -6.28 -42.59
CA GLN A 109 -46.50 -5.58 -42.89
C GLN A 109 -47.34 -6.38 -43.89
N ARG A 110 -48.66 -6.40 -43.66
CA ARG A 110 -49.64 -7.00 -44.57
C ARG A 110 -50.64 -5.95 -45.03
N PRO A 111 -51.03 -5.93 -46.32
CA PRO A 111 -52.14 -5.12 -46.78
C PRO A 111 -53.38 -5.37 -45.91
N ASP A 112 -54.10 -4.31 -45.55
CA ASP A 112 -55.36 -4.34 -44.79
C ASP A 112 -55.28 -4.88 -43.34
N ARG A 113 -54.09 -4.86 -42.71
CA ARG A 113 -53.92 -5.14 -41.27
C ARG A 113 -53.25 -3.97 -40.54
N ALA A 114 -53.47 -3.89 -39.22
CA ALA A 114 -52.74 -2.95 -38.37
C ALA A 114 -51.23 -3.24 -38.44
N LEU A 115 -50.40 -2.18 -38.36
CA LEU A 115 -48.95 -2.31 -38.37
C LEU A 115 -48.48 -3.25 -37.26
N GLU A 116 -47.75 -4.30 -37.64
CA GLU A 116 -47.17 -5.26 -36.70
C GLU A 116 -45.70 -4.93 -36.43
N ALA A 117 -45.28 -5.14 -35.18
CA ALA A 117 -43.89 -5.05 -34.77
C ALA A 117 -43.21 -6.42 -34.93
N GLU A 118 -41.96 -6.42 -35.40
CA GLU A 118 -41.13 -7.61 -35.52
C GLU A 118 -39.95 -7.52 -34.55
N GLN A 119 -39.67 -8.63 -33.86
CA GLN A 119 -38.52 -8.78 -32.98
C GLN A 119 -37.42 -9.55 -33.71
N LEU A 120 -36.30 -8.88 -33.95
CA LEU A 120 -35.12 -9.49 -34.55
C LEU A 120 -34.07 -9.77 -33.49
N ARG A 121 -33.39 -10.91 -33.63
CA ARG A 121 -32.25 -11.31 -32.81
C ARG A 121 -30.97 -11.30 -33.64
N GLY A 122 -29.87 -10.95 -32.99
CA GLY A 122 -28.58 -10.97 -33.63
C GLY A 122 -27.42 -10.87 -32.65
N ARG A 123 -26.26 -10.59 -33.23
CA ARG A 123 -24.98 -10.50 -32.54
C ARG A 123 -24.30 -9.20 -32.89
N LEU A 124 -24.11 -8.37 -31.86
CA LEU A 124 -23.36 -7.13 -31.96
C LEU A 124 -21.85 -7.42 -31.99
N ASN A 125 -21.16 -6.84 -32.96
CA ASN A 125 -19.71 -6.97 -33.13
C ASN A 125 -19.02 -5.59 -32.98
N PRO A 126 -18.51 -5.23 -31.79
CA PRO A 126 -17.96 -3.91 -31.52
C PRO A 126 -16.76 -3.52 -32.39
N GLY A 127 -15.94 -4.50 -32.77
CA GLY A 127 -14.79 -4.28 -33.67
C GLY A 127 -15.17 -4.00 -35.13
N SER A 128 -16.42 -4.23 -35.54
CA SER A 128 -16.91 -3.94 -36.89
C SER A 128 -17.53 -2.56 -36.97
N GLY A 129 -17.16 -1.76 -37.98
CA GLY A 129 -17.70 -0.40 -38.14
C GLY A 129 -17.05 0.67 -37.25
N PHE A 130 -15.98 0.33 -36.53
CA PHE A 130 -15.34 1.22 -35.54
C PHE A 130 -14.86 2.57 -36.12
N VAL A 131 -14.32 2.59 -37.36
CA VAL A 131 -13.86 3.84 -38.03
C VAL A 131 -14.99 4.85 -38.20
N GLY A 132 -16.21 4.35 -38.40
CA GLY A 132 -17.41 5.17 -38.56
C GLY A 132 -18.15 5.45 -37.24
N ASN A 133 -17.65 4.97 -36.09
CA ASN A 133 -18.41 4.92 -34.83
C ASN A 133 -19.80 4.28 -35.01
N GLN A 134 -19.86 3.16 -35.73
CA GLN A 134 -21.10 2.42 -35.97
C GLN A 134 -21.05 1.04 -35.31
N HIS A 135 -22.21 0.59 -34.84
CA HIS A 135 -22.43 -0.78 -34.43
C HIS A 135 -22.92 -1.60 -35.62
N VAL A 136 -22.33 -2.78 -35.80
CA VAL A 136 -22.76 -3.76 -36.81
C VAL A 136 -23.34 -4.97 -36.10
N ILE A 137 -24.57 -5.31 -36.49
CA ILE A 137 -25.34 -6.42 -35.93
C ILE A 137 -25.44 -7.50 -37.01
N ASP A 138 -24.93 -8.69 -36.74
CA ASP A 138 -25.19 -9.89 -37.55
C ASP A 138 -26.54 -10.48 -37.12
N LEU A 139 -27.51 -10.56 -38.02
CA LEU A 139 -28.84 -11.10 -37.71
C LEU A 139 -28.81 -12.63 -37.69
N ASP A 140 -29.45 -13.24 -36.69
CA ASP A 140 -29.62 -14.69 -36.63
C ASP A 140 -30.67 -15.17 -37.65
N GLN A 141 -31.61 -14.28 -38.00
CA GLN A 141 -32.73 -14.56 -38.90
C GLN A 141 -32.57 -13.76 -40.19
N HIS A 142 -32.63 -14.45 -41.33
CA HIS A 142 -32.56 -13.83 -42.66
C HIS A 142 -33.92 -13.95 -43.36
N PRO A 143 -34.43 -12.91 -44.04
CA PRO A 143 -35.71 -12.97 -44.74
C PRO A 143 -35.66 -13.97 -45.91
N ALA A 144 -36.65 -14.86 -45.99
CA ALA A 144 -36.66 -16.00 -46.91
C ALA A 144 -36.96 -15.65 -48.39
N ARG A 145 -37.49 -14.45 -48.68
CA ARG A 145 -37.78 -13.92 -50.03
C ARG A 145 -37.51 -12.42 -50.07
N TRP A 146 -36.95 -11.93 -51.17
CA TRP A 146 -36.56 -10.52 -51.34
C TRP A 146 -37.36 -9.84 -52.46
N PRO A 147 -37.69 -8.55 -52.31
CA PRO A 147 -38.27 -7.74 -53.37
C PRO A 147 -37.33 -7.66 -54.59
N ALA A 148 -37.86 -7.87 -55.79
CA ALA A 148 -37.06 -7.82 -57.03
C ALA A 148 -36.66 -6.39 -57.44
N ASP A 149 -37.23 -5.38 -56.79
CA ASP A 149 -37.02 -3.95 -57.06
C ASP A 149 -35.81 -3.35 -56.33
N GLY A 150 -35.09 -4.15 -55.53
CA GLY A 150 -33.91 -3.72 -54.78
C GLY A 150 -34.21 -2.96 -53.49
N THR A 151 -35.47 -2.91 -53.04
CA THR A 151 -35.84 -2.34 -51.74
C THR A 151 -35.42 -3.27 -50.58
N SER A 152 -34.99 -2.68 -49.46
CA SER A 152 -34.59 -3.46 -48.29
C SER A 152 -35.83 -4.07 -47.62
N PRO A 153 -35.86 -5.38 -47.31
CA PRO A 153 -36.96 -5.98 -46.54
C PRO A 153 -37.07 -5.42 -45.11
N PHE A 154 -36.02 -4.75 -44.64
CA PHE A 154 -35.99 -4.06 -43.34
C PHE A 154 -36.30 -2.57 -43.46
N GLY A 155 -36.83 -2.09 -44.59
CA GLY A 155 -37.45 -0.76 -44.68
C GLY A 155 -38.43 -0.58 -43.51
N GLY A 156 -38.40 0.58 -42.84
CA GLY A 156 -39.15 0.79 -41.59
C GLY A 156 -38.42 0.42 -40.29
N MET A 157 -37.27 -0.29 -40.32
CA MET A 157 -36.44 -0.55 -39.11
C MET A 157 -35.62 0.65 -38.65
N SER A 158 -35.39 1.65 -39.51
CA SER A 158 -34.67 2.87 -39.13
C SER A 158 -35.33 3.53 -37.93
N GLY A 159 -34.58 3.70 -36.84
CA GLY A 159 -35.04 4.21 -35.56
C GLY A 159 -35.38 3.14 -34.53
N ALA A 160 -35.29 1.85 -34.88
CA ALA A 160 -35.50 0.75 -33.95
C ALA A 160 -34.39 0.71 -32.89
N ALA A 161 -34.76 0.52 -31.64
CA ALA A 161 -33.81 0.41 -30.53
C ALA A 161 -33.08 -0.94 -30.54
N VAL A 162 -31.79 -0.92 -30.26
CA VAL A 162 -30.92 -2.10 -30.13
C VAL A 162 -30.62 -2.31 -28.66
N PHE A 163 -30.91 -3.50 -28.15
CA PHE A 163 -30.68 -3.88 -26.76
C PHE A 163 -29.66 -5.01 -26.67
N CYS A 164 -28.67 -4.85 -25.79
CA CYS A 164 -27.87 -5.97 -25.30
C CYS A 164 -28.27 -6.20 -23.84
N ASP A 165 -28.73 -7.43 -23.54
CA ASP A 165 -29.43 -7.74 -22.28
C ASP A 165 -30.60 -6.76 -22.01
N ARG A 166 -30.47 -5.86 -21.03
CA ARG A 166 -31.49 -4.86 -20.66
C ARG A 166 -31.09 -3.42 -20.96
N LEU A 167 -29.96 -3.22 -21.63
CA LEU A 167 -29.38 -1.91 -21.89
C LEU A 167 -29.59 -1.48 -23.34
N LEU A 168 -30.06 -0.26 -23.54
CA LEU A 168 -30.17 0.37 -24.86
C LEU A 168 -28.77 0.73 -25.36
N THR A 169 -28.28 0.00 -26.36
CA THR A 169 -26.90 0.10 -26.88
C THR A 169 -26.81 0.84 -28.21
N GLY A 170 -27.92 1.05 -28.90
CA GLY A 170 -27.94 1.83 -30.14
C GLY A 170 -29.30 1.95 -30.79
N VAL A 171 -29.30 2.57 -31.96
CA VAL A 171 -30.48 2.80 -32.80
C VAL A 171 -30.16 2.35 -34.22
N VAL A 172 -30.97 1.46 -34.79
CA VAL A 172 -30.81 0.99 -36.17
C VAL A 172 -30.97 2.17 -37.13
N THR A 173 -30.09 2.28 -38.13
CA THR A 173 -30.15 3.37 -39.12
C THR A 173 -30.21 2.88 -40.55
N ALA A 174 -29.67 1.71 -40.84
CA ALA A 174 -29.69 1.17 -42.18
C ALA A 174 -29.48 -0.34 -42.19
N ASP A 175 -30.05 -0.98 -43.20
CA ASP A 175 -29.61 -2.27 -43.68
C ASP A 175 -28.25 -2.14 -44.38
N ARG A 176 -27.29 -2.99 -44.03
CA ARG A 176 -25.91 -2.84 -44.48
C ARG A 176 -25.77 -3.30 -45.92
N ALA A 177 -25.28 -2.41 -46.78
CA ALA A 177 -25.01 -2.72 -48.19
C ALA A 177 -24.08 -3.93 -48.36
N HIS A 178 -24.34 -4.72 -49.41
CA HIS A 178 -23.58 -5.92 -49.77
C HIS A 178 -23.52 -7.01 -48.68
N SER A 179 -24.48 -7.05 -47.75
CA SER A 179 -24.56 -8.06 -46.69
C SER A 179 -25.58 -9.18 -46.94
N GLY A 180 -26.33 -9.12 -48.06
CA GLY A 180 -27.45 -10.04 -48.31
C GLY A 180 -28.57 -9.91 -47.28
N HIS A 181 -28.76 -8.72 -46.71
CA HIS A 181 -29.74 -8.46 -45.64
C HIS A 181 -29.50 -9.31 -44.38
N GLY A 182 -28.24 -9.68 -44.13
CA GLY A 182 -27.84 -10.37 -42.90
C GLY A 182 -27.29 -9.45 -41.83
N ARG A 183 -27.14 -8.15 -42.13
CA ARG A 183 -26.47 -7.19 -41.22
C ARG A 183 -27.18 -5.86 -41.16
N LEU A 184 -27.36 -5.34 -39.94
CA LEU A 184 -27.87 -3.99 -39.70
C LEU A 184 -26.75 -3.08 -39.18
N ASN A 185 -26.77 -1.82 -39.61
CA ASN A 185 -26.00 -0.75 -39.02
C ASN A 185 -26.84 -0.03 -37.96
N ALA A 186 -26.23 0.27 -36.83
CA ALA A 186 -26.83 1.05 -35.77
C ALA A 186 -25.89 2.16 -35.30
N VAL A 187 -26.46 3.32 -34.97
CA VAL A 187 -25.75 4.39 -34.24
C VAL A 187 -25.62 3.95 -32.79
N PRO A 188 -24.40 3.86 -32.24
CA PRO A 188 -24.19 3.49 -30.86
C PRO A 188 -24.76 4.52 -29.90
N ALA A 189 -25.33 4.05 -28.78
CA ALA A 189 -25.81 4.91 -27.69
C ALA A 189 -24.72 5.85 -27.18
N TYR A 190 -23.46 5.40 -27.17
CA TYR A 190 -22.36 6.26 -26.74
C TYR A 190 -22.16 7.46 -27.66
N VAL A 191 -22.38 7.35 -28.97
CA VAL A 191 -22.26 8.49 -29.89
C VAL A 191 -23.30 9.56 -29.52
N LEU A 192 -24.53 9.14 -29.25
CA LEU A 192 -25.61 10.04 -28.83
C LEU A 192 -25.29 10.72 -27.50
N GLN A 193 -24.84 9.93 -26.52
CA GLN A 193 -24.52 10.41 -25.18
C GLN A 193 -23.31 11.35 -25.14
N HIS A 194 -22.45 11.39 -26.17
CA HIS A 194 -21.35 12.37 -26.23
C HIS A 194 -21.84 13.77 -26.59
N ASP A 195 -22.99 13.91 -27.26
CA ASP A 195 -23.57 15.21 -27.61
C ASP A 195 -24.19 15.89 -26.36
N PRO A 196 -23.69 17.06 -25.92
CA PRO A 196 -24.28 17.81 -24.81
C PRO A 196 -25.74 18.20 -25.03
N ALA A 197 -26.15 18.48 -26.27
CA ALA A 197 -27.53 18.87 -26.60
C ALA A 197 -28.49 17.68 -26.44
N PHE A 198 -28.04 16.47 -26.78
CA PHE A 198 -28.79 15.24 -26.53
C PHE A 198 -29.02 15.03 -25.02
N ARG A 199 -27.97 15.17 -24.20
CA ARG A 199 -28.07 15.02 -22.74
C ARG A 199 -28.98 16.09 -22.11
N ALA A 200 -28.89 17.32 -22.59
CA ALA A 200 -29.75 18.42 -22.15
C ALA A 200 -31.23 18.12 -22.44
N ALA A 201 -31.54 17.59 -23.62
CA ALA A 201 -32.91 17.21 -23.99
C ALA A 201 -33.46 16.07 -23.09
N LEU A 202 -32.64 15.08 -22.72
CA LEU A 202 -33.08 14.03 -21.78
C LEU A 202 -33.38 14.60 -20.38
N ALA A 203 -32.55 15.53 -19.90
CA ALA A 203 -32.73 16.16 -18.59
C ALA A 203 -33.94 17.10 -18.54
N GLU A 204 -34.20 17.87 -19.61
CA GLU A 204 -35.33 18.81 -19.70
C GLU A 204 -36.70 18.10 -19.58
N TYR A 205 -36.81 16.87 -20.07
CA TYR A 205 -38.08 16.14 -20.14
C TYR A 205 -38.17 14.94 -19.17
N ASP A 206 -37.56 15.07 -17.99
CA ASP A 206 -37.67 14.14 -16.85
C ASP A 206 -37.31 12.67 -17.17
N VAL A 207 -36.44 12.44 -18.17
CA VAL A 207 -35.80 11.13 -18.37
C VAL A 207 -34.61 10.96 -17.41
N GLY A 208 -34.23 12.04 -16.71
CA GLY A 208 -33.10 12.11 -15.78
C GLY A 208 -31.77 12.35 -16.51
N PRO A 209 -30.70 12.75 -15.81
CA PRO A 209 -29.36 12.65 -16.35
C PRO A 209 -29.12 11.19 -16.72
N SER A 210 -28.65 10.92 -17.94
CA SER A 210 -28.28 9.55 -18.32
C SER A 210 -27.30 9.02 -17.28
N GLY A 211 -27.65 7.94 -16.58
CA GLY A 211 -26.91 7.36 -15.46
C GLY A 211 -25.55 6.75 -15.84
N GLY A 212 -24.84 7.36 -16.78
CA GLY A 212 -23.65 6.82 -17.43
C GLY A 212 -23.99 5.72 -18.45
N LEU A 213 -23.03 5.41 -19.30
CA LEU A 213 -23.09 4.24 -20.17
C LEU A 213 -22.60 3.01 -19.39
N GLN A 214 -23.45 2.00 -19.27
CA GLN A 214 -23.09 0.78 -18.55
C GLN A 214 -22.41 -0.24 -19.48
N ALA A 215 -21.41 -0.94 -18.95
CA ALA A 215 -20.75 -2.03 -19.66
C ALA A 215 -21.72 -3.20 -19.85
N VAL A 216 -22.02 -3.55 -21.11
CA VAL A 216 -22.96 -4.64 -21.42
C VAL A 216 -22.39 -6.01 -21.08
N GLU A 217 -21.07 -6.16 -21.19
CA GLU A 217 -20.37 -7.42 -20.92
C GLU A 217 -20.23 -7.71 -19.43
N PHE A 218 -20.30 -6.69 -18.57
CA PHE A 218 -20.08 -6.83 -17.12
C PHE A 218 -21.38 -6.79 -16.29
N GLN A 219 -22.55 -6.91 -16.93
CA GLN A 219 -23.84 -6.91 -16.24
C GLN A 219 -23.98 -8.06 -15.25
N ASP A 220 -23.32 -9.19 -15.54
CA ASP A 220 -23.23 -10.36 -14.67
C ASP A 220 -22.02 -10.28 -13.72
N LEU A 221 -21.35 -9.14 -13.58
CA LEU A 221 -20.33 -8.88 -12.55
C LEU A 221 -20.77 -7.76 -11.59
N ALA A 222 -21.55 -6.81 -12.10
CA ALA A 222 -21.96 -5.61 -11.40
C ALA A 222 -22.93 -5.88 -10.24
N ASP A 223 -22.72 -5.16 -9.15
CA ASP A 223 -23.65 -4.99 -8.05
C ASP A 223 -24.74 -3.99 -8.44
N ARG A 224 -25.92 -4.49 -8.81
CA ARG A 224 -27.03 -3.64 -9.29
C ARG A 224 -27.65 -2.78 -8.18
N ALA A 225 -27.31 -3.01 -6.90
CA ALA A 225 -27.64 -2.04 -5.84
C ALA A 225 -26.89 -0.72 -5.99
N GLN A 226 -25.74 -0.70 -6.67
CA GLN A 226 -24.93 0.51 -6.84
C GLN A 226 -25.40 1.39 -8.00
N ASP A 227 -26.40 0.93 -8.77
CA ASP A 227 -27.02 1.72 -9.84
C ASP A 227 -27.76 2.94 -9.23
N HIS A 228 -27.62 4.09 -9.89
CA HIS A 228 -28.14 5.39 -9.42
C HIS A 228 -29.64 5.59 -9.73
N ASP A 229 -30.34 4.55 -10.21
CA ASP A 229 -31.75 4.63 -10.63
C ASP A 229 -32.65 4.88 -9.41
N LEU A 230 -32.89 6.16 -9.14
CA LEU A 230 -33.89 6.57 -8.16
C LEU A 230 -35.26 6.14 -8.69
N THR A 231 -35.81 5.07 -8.12
CA THR A 231 -37.22 4.72 -8.30
C THR A 231 -38.10 5.94 -7.98
N PRO A 232 -39.28 6.09 -8.62
CA PRO A 232 -40.18 7.20 -8.33
C PRO A 232 -40.57 7.33 -6.85
N ARG A 233 -40.49 6.22 -6.10
CA ARG A 233 -40.80 6.10 -4.66
C ARG A 233 -39.65 5.45 -3.89
N LEU A 234 -39.42 5.91 -2.66
CA LEU A 234 -38.35 5.45 -1.76
C LEU A 234 -38.95 4.69 -0.56
N PRO A 235 -38.40 3.52 -0.20
CA PRO A 235 -39.07 2.60 0.72
C PRO A 235 -38.88 2.89 2.21
N SER A 236 -37.95 3.76 2.61
CA SER A 236 -37.71 4.15 4.01
C SER A 236 -36.94 5.48 4.08
N PRO A 237 -37.11 6.27 5.17
CA PRO A 237 -36.37 7.52 5.37
C PRO A 237 -34.84 7.35 5.33
N ALA A 238 -34.28 6.29 5.92
CA ALA A 238 -32.85 6.05 5.98
C ALA A 238 -32.19 5.87 4.59
N VAL A 239 -32.98 5.54 3.56
CA VAL A 239 -32.50 5.47 2.17
C VAL A 239 -31.92 6.80 1.69
N LEU A 240 -32.44 7.93 2.18
CA LEU A 240 -31.95 9.28 1.83
C LEU A 240 -30.50 9.52 2.26
N LEU A 241 -29.98 8.75 3.23
CA LEU A 241 -28.61 8.86 3.75
C LEU A 241 -27.61 7.98 2.98
N GLN A 242 -28.07 7.16 2.04
CA GLN A 242 -27.21 6.22 1.35
C GLN A 242 -26.35 6.93 0.30
N ALA A 243 -25.03 6.74 0.38
CA ALA A 243 -24.04 7.50 -0.39
C ALA A 243 -24.26 7.44 -1.90
N ARG A 244 -24.78 6.32 -2.41
CA ARG A 244 -25.04 6.10 -3.84
C ARG A 244 -26.12 6.99 -4.43
N HIS A 245 -27.08 7.47 -3.64
CA HIS A 245 -28.16 8.33 -4.16
C HIS A 245 -27.74 9.78 -4.31
N GLN A 246 -26.62 10.17 -3.69
CA GLN A 246 -26.03 11.51 -3.81
C GLN A 246 -27.02 12.66 -3.55
N ILE A 247 -28.02 12.45 -2.68
CA ILE A 247 -29.11 13.41 -2.41
C ILE A 247 -28.57 14.77 -2.00
N VAL A 248 -27.66 14.79 -1.02
CA VAL A 248 -26.94 16.01 -0.65
C VAL A 248 -25.82 16.24 -1.68
N PRO A 249 -25.73 17.45 -2.29
CA PRO A 249 -24.67 17.79 -3.23
C PRO A 249 -23.27 17.52 -2.68
N PHE A 250 -22.32 17.23 -3.57
CA PHE A 250 -20.95 16.91 -3.16
C PHE A 250 -20.22 18.18 -2.73
N HIS A 251 -19.59 18.17 -1.55
CA HIS A 251 -18.86 19.31 -1.00
C HIS A 251 -17.54 18.87 -0.35
N GLY A 252 -16.51 19.70 -0.47
CA GLY A 252 -15.18 19.46 0.09
C GLY A 252 -14.38 18.40 -0.67
N ARG A 253 -13.10 18.22 -0.28
CA ARG A 253 -12.16 17.24 -0.88
C ARG A 253 -11.90 17.42 -2.39
N HIS A 254 -12.04 18.64 -2.91
CA HIS A 254 -11.77 18.94 -4.32
C HIS A 254 -10.32 18.63 -4.71
N ASP A 255 -9.36 18.88 -3.82
CA ASP A 255 -7.94 18.58 -4.08
C ASP A 255 -7.71 17.07 -4.25
N LEU A 256 -8.23 16.27 -3.32
CA LEU A 256 -8.16 14.81 -3.40
C LEU A 256 -8.88 14.29 -4.65
N LEU A 257 -10.06 14.82 -4.98
CA LEU A 257 -10.79 14.45 -6.20
C LEU A 257 -10.01 14.78 -7.46
N THR A 258 -9.32 15.92 -7.48
CA THR A 258 -8.44 16.33 -8.60
C THR A 258 -7.28 15.35 -8.74
N GLU A 259 -6.67 14.95 -7.63
CA GLU A 259 -5.59 13.97 -7.61
C GLU A 259 -6.04 12.59 -8.10
N MET A 260 -7.19 12.11 -7.61
CA MET A 260 -7.79 10.83 -8.05
C MET A 260 -8.15 10.85 -9.54
N THR A 261 -8.65 11.98 -10.05
CA THR A 261 -8.96 12.14 -11.48
C THR A 261 -7.68 12.13 -12.32
N ALA A 262 -6.62 12.80 -11.86
CA ALA A 262 -5.32 12.78 -12.53
C ALA A 262 -4.71 11.37 -12.54
N TRP A 263 -4.79 10.64 -11.43
CA TRP A 263 -4.36 9.24 -11.33
C TRP A 263 -5.10 8.33 -12.31
N CYS A 264 -6.42 8.50 -12.46
CA CYS A 264 -7.18 7.70 -13.40
C CYS A 264 -6.67 7.89 -14.84
N ARG A 265 -6.29 9.11 -15.22
CA ARG A 265 -5.81 9.41 -16.58
C ARG A 265 -4.43 8.84 -16.91
N LEU A 266 -3.69 8.31 -15.94
CA LEU A 266 -2.43 7.58 -16.20
C LEU A 266 -2.72 6.25 -16.91
N GLY A 267 -1.87 5.87 -17.87
CA GLY A 267 -1.98 4.59 -18.57
C GLY A 267 -1.86 3.37 -17.65
N GLY A 268 -2.21 2.18 -18.17
CA GLY A 268 -2.02 0.90 -17.51
C GLY A 268 -2.80 0.70 -16.21
N PHE A 269 -2.36 -0.29 -15.42
CA PHE A 269 -2.94 -0.59 -14.12
C PHE A 269 -2.62 0.48 -13.07
N GLY A 270 -3.52 0.68 -12.11
CA GLY A 270 -3.18 1.33 -10.86
C GLY A 270 -4.18 0.98 -9.78
N ALA A 271 -3.73 0.81 -8.55
CA ALA A 271 -4.60 0.61 -7.40
C ALA A 271 -4.48 1.78 -6.39
N TRP A 272 -5.59 2.09 -5.72
CA TRP A 272 -5.66 3.11 -4.69
C TRP A 272 -6.53 2.62 -3.53
N LEU A 273 -5.95 2.50 -2.35
CA LEU A 273 -6.63 2.25 -1.09
C LEU A 273 -7.08 3.55 -0.42
N LEU A 274 -8.39 3.77 -0.34
CA LEU A 274 -9.01 4.83 0.45
C LEU A 274 -9.57 4.25 1.74
N HIS A 275 -9.01 4.63 2.88
CA HIS A 275 -9.42 4.10 4.19
C HIS A 275 -9.81 5.18 5.19
N GLY A 276 -10.54 4.80 6.24
CA GLY A 276 -10.92 5.70 7.33
C GLY A 276 -12.22 5.26 8.01
N PRO A 277 -12.60 5.89 9.14
CA PRO A 277 -13.79 5.51 9.91
C PRO A 277 -15.11 5.52 9.12
N GLY A 278 -16.13 4.84 9.66
CA GLY A 278 -17.50 4.89 9.15
C GLY A 278 -18.05 6.32 9.10
N GLY A 279 -18.82 6.64 8.07
CA GLY A 279 -19.46 7.95 7.91
C GLY A 279 -18.58 9.08 7.36
N GLN A 280 -17.28 8.86 7.15
CA GLN A 280 -16.38 9.88 6.59
C GLN A 280 -16.64 10.20 5.11
N GLY A 281 -17.44 9.41 4.39
CA GLY A 281 -17.79 9.68 2.99
C GLY A 281 -16.88 9.04 1.94
N LYS A 282 -16.19 7.93 2.25
CA LYS A 282 -15.42 7.12 1.28
C LYS A 282 -16.27 6.71 0.06
N THR A 283 -17.36 5.99 0.32
CA THR A 283 -18.30 5.53 -0.71
C THR A 283 -18.91 6.71 -1.47
N ARG A 284 -19.20 7.84 -0.78
CA ARG A 284 -19.72 9.06 -1.41
C ARG A 284 -18.72 9.69 -2.39
N LEU A 285 -17.44 9.73 -2.04
CA LEU A 285 -16.36 10.20 -2.89
C LEU A 285 -16.18 9.28 -4.11
N ALA A 286 -16.20 7.95 -3.90
CA ALA A 286 -16.08 6.97 -4.98
C ALA A 286 -17.23 7.06 -6.00
N HIS A 287 -18.49 7.21 -5.55
CA HIS A 287 -19.61 7.43 -6.48
C HIS A 287 -19.48 8.75 -7.24
N HIS A 288 -18.98 9.81 -6.59
CA HIS A 288 -18.79 11.09 -7.26
C HIS A 288 -17.68 11.02 -8.32
N LEU A 289 -16.55 10.38 -8.01
CA LEU A 289 -15.48 10.11 -8.97
C LEU A 289 -15.98 9.25 -10.14
N ALA A 290 -16.70 8.17 -9.85
CA ALA A 290 -17.30 7.30 -10.86
C ALA A 290 -18.21 8.09 -11.81
N HIS A 291 -19.00 9.02 -11.29
CA HIS A 291 -19.86 9.89 -12.10
C HIS A 291 -19.06 10.80 -13.04
N LEU A 292 -17.99 11.43 -12.54
CA LEU A 292 -17.11 12.28 -13.36
C LEU A 292 -16.42 11.48 -14.47
N LEU A 293 -15.88 10.31 -14.15
CA LEU A 293 -15.19 9.47 -15.14
C LEU A 293 -16.16 8.89 -16.18
N ALA A 294 -17.36 8.49 -15.76
CA ALA A 294 -18.40 8.02 -16.69
C ALA A 294 -18.77 9.10 -17.72
N ALA A 295 -18.81 10.38 -17.31
CA ALA A 295 -19.02 11.51 -18.21
C ALA A 295 -17.85 11.72 -19.19
N GLU A 296 -16.63 11.31 -18.82
CA GLU A 296 -15.43 11.28 -19.68
C GLU A 296 -15.33 9.98 -20.52
N GLY A 297 -16.36 9.13 -20.51
CA GLY A 297 -16.43 7.92 -21.33
C GLY A 297 -15.76 6.68 -20.75
N TRP A 298 -15.41 6.70 -19.46
CA TRP A 298 -14.94 5.53 -18.72
C TRP A 298 -16.04 4.51 -18.47
N ALA A 299 -15.67 3.24 -18.43
CA ALA A 299 -16.48 2.19 -17.85
C ALA A 299 -16.25 2.16 -16.33
N VAL A 300 -17.32 2.03 -15.54
CA VAL A 300 -17.23 1.84 -14.09
C VAL A 300 -17.88 0.52 -13.71
N LEU A 301 -17.17 -0.30 -12.95
CA LEU A 301 -17.64 -1.57 -12.42
C LEU A 301 -17.59 -1.54 -10.90
N TRP A 302 -18.73 -1.81 -10.27
CA TRP A 302 -18.82 -2.13 -8.85
C TRP A 302 -19.11 -3.62 -8.73
N PRO A 303 -18.11 -4.49 -8.51
CA PRO A 303 -18.35 -5.91 -8.43
C PRO A 303 -19.25 -6.30 -7.25
N ARG A 304 -20.20 -7.21 -7.48
CA ARG A 304 -20.93 -7.85 -6.39
C ARG A 304 -19.99 -8.67 -5.51
N THR A 305 -20.32 -8.80 -4.23
CA THR A 305 -19.52 -9.58 -3.26
C THR A 305 -19.40 -11.06 -3.62
N THR A 306 -20.36 -11.61 -4.37
CA THR A 306 -20.37 -13.02 -4.79
C THR A 306 -19.74 -13.26 -6.17
N ALA A 307 -19.16 -12.24 -6.81
CA ALA A 307 -18.46 -12.41 -8.08
C ALA A 307 -17.21 -13.27 -7.83
N THR A 308 -17.09 -14.38 -8.56
CA THR A 308 -15.96 -15.31 -8.41
C THR A 308 -14.70 -14.73 -9.03
N ALA A 309 -13.53 -15.24 -8.62
CA ALA A 309 -12.25 -14.87 -9.22
C ALA A 309 -12.26 -15.08 -10.74
N ASP A 310 -12.79 -16.20 -11.23
CA ASP A 310 -12.91 -16.50 -12.67
C ASP A 310 -13.74 -15.47 -13.43
N GLN A 311 -14.88 -15.08 -12.84
CA GLN A 311 -15.76 -14.05 -13.40
C GLN A 311 -15.05 -12.70 -13.47
N LEU A 312 -14.30 -12.31 -12.44
CA LEU A 312 -13.56 -11.04 -12.43
C LEU A 312 -12.42 -11.00 -13.43
N ARG A 313 -11.81 -12.15 -13.75
CA ARG A 313 -10.79 -12.23 -14.81
C ARG A 313 -11.34 -11.97 -16.21
N GLU A 314 -12.66 -11.90 -16.40
CA GLU A 314 -13.28 -11.50 -17.66
C GLU A 314 -13.16 -10.00 -17.95
N VAL A 315 -12.67 -9.17 -17.01
CA VAL A 315 -12.40 -7.74 -17.28
C VAL A 315 -11.11 -7.51 -18.09
N ARG A 316 -10.24 -8.53 -18.21
CA ARG A 316 -8.97 -8.51 -18.95
C ARG A 316 -9.03 -7.83 -20.34
N PRO A 317 -9.96 -8.22 -21.25
CA PRO A 317 -10.01 -7.68 -22.60
C PRO A 317 -10.73 -6.33 -22.70
N ALA A 318 -10.90 -5.59 -21.60
CA ALA A 318 -11.44 -4.24 -21.64
C ALA A 318 -10.62 -3.37 -22.60
N ALA A 319 -11.27 -2.83 -23.63
CA ALA A 319 -10.68 -2.00 -24.66
C ALA A 319 -10.99 -0.50 -24.43
N LYS A 320 -11.53 -0.18 -23.25
CA LYS A 320 -11.88 1.17 -22.80
C LYS A 320 -11.35 1.38 -21.37
N PRO A 321 -11.04 2.63 -20.98
CA PRO A 321 -10.65 2.94 -19.61
C PRO A 321 -11.69 2.39 -18.62
N LEU A 322 -11.24 1.59 -17.65
CA LEU A 322 -12.10 0.90 -16.69
C LEU A 322 -11.70 1.27 -15.26
N LEU A 323 -12.66 1.75 -14.48
CA LEU A 323 -12.55 1.88 -13.02
C LEU A 323 -13.33 0.74 -12.35
N VAL A 324 -12.65 -0.08 -11.57
CA VAL A 324 -13.25 -1.09 -10.68
C VAL A 324 -13.23 -0.56 -9.26
N VAL A 325 -14.38 -0.50 -8.60
CA VAL A 325 -14.50 -0.05 -7.20
C VAL A 325 -14.90 -1.20 -6.31
N LEU A 326 -14.05 -1.54 -5.34
CA LEU A 326 -14.35 -2.54 -4.30
C LEU A 326 -14.62 -1.84 -2.96
N ASP A 327 -15.89 -1.83 -2.55
CA ASP A 327 -16.26 -1.42 -1.19
C ASP A 327 -16.10 -2.57 -0.19
N TYR A 328 -15.65 -2.26 1.02
CA TYR A 328 -15.17 -3.22 2.03
C TYR A 328 -14.06 -4.13 1.51
N ALA A 329 -13.04 -3.51 0.90
CA ALA A 329 -11.89 -4.20 0.30
C ALA A 329 -11.21 -5.16 1.28
N GLU A 330 -11.22 -4.86 2.58
CA GLU A 330 -10.67 -5.73 3.64
C GLU A 330 -11.27 -7.14 3.67
N SER A 331 -12.48 -7.32 3.15
CA SER A 331 -13.18 -8.60 3.08
C SER A 331 -13.10 -9.29 1.72
N ARG A 332 -12.39 -8.71 0.75
CA ARG A 332 -12.44 -9.10 -0.67
C ARG A 332 -11.07 -9.49 -1.24
N ALA A 333 -10.21 -10.11 -0.43
CA ALA A 333 -8.85 -10.48 -0.82
C ALA A 333 -8.79 -11.31 -2.12
N ASP A 334 -9.67 -12.31 -2.28
CA ASP A 334 -9.71 -13.14 -3.50
C ASP A 334 -10.11 -12.34 -4.75
N GLN A 335 -11.03 -11.38 -4.60
CA GLN A 335 -11.42 -10.50 -5.70
C GLN A 335 -10.29 -9.53 -6.07
N ILE A 336 -9.54 -9.03 -5.07
CA ILE A 336 -8.36 -8.19 -5.28
C ILE A 336 -7.30 -8.98 -6.05
N ALA A 337 -6.99 -10.21 -5.61
CA ALA A 337 -6.02 -11.08 -6.29
C ALA A 337 -6.44 -11.36 -7.74
N ALA A 338 -7.71 -11.69 -7.98
CA ALA A 338 -8.23 -11.95 -9.33
C ALA A 338 -8.15 -10.72 -10.25
N LEU A 339 -8.37 -9.52 -9.71
CA LEU A 339 -8.28 -8.26 -10.47
C LEU A 339 -6.81 -7.87 -10.75
N VAL A 340 -5.89 -8.21 -9.85
CA VAL A 340 -4.45 -8.07 -10.09
C VAL A 340 -3.98 -9.05 -11.17
N GLU A 341 -4.43 -10.31 -11.12
CA GLU A 341 -4.17 -11.26 -12.21
C GLU A 341 -4.74 -10.77 -13.54
N ALA A 342 -5.93 -10.16 -13.51
CA ALA A 342 -6.51 -9.54 -14.69
C ALA A 342 -5.66 -8.36 -15.20
N ALA A 343 -4.99 -7.62 -14.31
CA ALA A 343 -4.13 -6.52 -14.66
C ALA A 343 -2.81 -6.96 -15.30
N ALA A 344 -2.25 -8.11 -14.87
CA ALA A 344 -1.01 -8.65 -15.40
C ALA A 344 -1.05 -8.90 -16.92
N ASP A 345 -2.20 -9.35 -17.42
CA ASP A 345 -2.45 -9.62 -18.83
C ASP A 345 -3.08 -8.42 -19.58
N HIS A 346 -3.31 -7.29 -18.90
CA HIS A 346 -4.02 -6.14 -19.47
C HIS A 346 -3.09 -5.25 -20.32
N PRO A 347 -3.54 -4.75 -21.49
CA PRO A 347 -2.72 -3.86 -22.32
C PRO A 347 -2.34 -2.57 -21.58
N ALA A 348 -1.04 -2.27 -21.46
CA ALA A 348 -0.54 -1.07 -20.77
C ALA A 348 -1.06 0.27 -21.35
N THR A 349 -1.56 0.27 -22.59
CA THR A 349 -2.09 1.45 -23.27
C THR A 349 -3.51 1.82 -22.84
N THR A 350 -4.26 0.90 -22.22
CA THR A 350 -5.63 1.15 -21.74
C THR A 350 -5.63 1.22 -20.22
N PRO A 351 -6.17 2.28 -19.61
CA PRO A 351 -6.22 2.39 -18.15
C PRO A 351 -7.14 1.35 -17.51
N LEU A 352 -6.63 0.62 -16.51
CA LEU A 352 -7.40 -0.25 -15.60
C LEU A 352 -7.14 0.19 -14.17
N LYS A 353 -8.12 0.81 -13.52
CA LYS A 353 -7.96 1.40 -12.18
C LYS A 353 -8.76 0.64 -11.14
N LEU A 354 -8.11 0.29 -10.03
CA LEU A 354 -8.72 -0.41 -8.91
C LEU A 354 -8.80 0.53 -7.69
N LEU A 355 -10.00 0.98 -7.35
CA LEU A 355 -10.26 1.78 -6.15
C LEU A 355 -10.77 0.87 -5.03
N LEU A 356 -9.99 0.75 -3.96
CA LEU A 356 -10.27 -0.07 -2.80
C LEU A 356 -10.77 0.84 -1.67
N LEU A 357 -11.98 0.60 -1.16
CA LEU A 357 -12.52 1.35 -0.02
C LEU A 357 -12.49 0.45 1.21
N ALA A 358 -11.86 0.91 2.29
CA ALA A 358 -11.75 0.14 3.53
C ALA A 358 -11.98 0.98 4.78
N ARG A 359 -12.23 0.34 5.92
CA ARG A 359 -12.28 1.06 7.21
C ARG A 359 -10.91 1.36 7.79
N THR A 360 -9.93 0.50 7.50
CA THR A 360 -8.55 0.61 7.95
C THR A 360 -7.60 0.13 6.86
N ASP A 361 -6.38 0.61 6.88
CA ASP A 361 -5.19 0.16 6.14
C ASP A 361 -4.38 -0.92 6.88
N GLY A 362 -4.99 -1.56 7.89
CA GLY A 362 -4.32 -2.52 8.77
C GLY A 362 -3.84 -3.79 8.07
N ASP A 363 -3.42 -4.77 8.87
CA ASP A 363 -2.70 -5.99 8.46
C ASP A 363 -3.27 -6.75 7.25
N TRP A 364 -4.57 -6.68 6.97
CA TRP A 364 -5.18 -7.26 5.77
C TRP A 364 -4.59 -6.68 4.47
N TRP A 365 -4.19 -5.41 4.46
CA TRP A 365 -3.64 -4.74 3.29
C TRP A 365 -2.26 -5.30 2.96
N HIS A 366 -1.37 -5.36 3.96
CA HIS A 366 -0.08 -6.03 3.83
C HIS A 366 -0.23 -7.51 3.41
N GLN A 367 -1.26 -8.20 3.90
CA GLN A 367 -1.54 -9.59 3.48
C GLN A 367 -2.02 -9.67 2.04
N ALA A 368 -2.91 -8.78 1.61
CA ALA A 368 -3.38 -8.73 0.23
C ALA A 368 -2.21 -8.45 -0.72
N THR A 369 -1.31 -7.56 -0.32
CA THR A 369 -0.07 -7.26 -1.04
C THR A 369 0.89 -8.44 -1.06
N ALA A 370 1.11 -9.14 0.05
CA ALA A 370 2.00 -10.31 0.11
C ALA A 370 1.36 -11.64 -0.31
N ALA A 371 0.11 -11.62 -0.82
CA ALA A 371 -0.66 -12.85 -1.07
C ALA A 371 -0.08 -13.68 -2.22
N THR A 372 0.42 -13.02 -3.25
CA THR A 372 1.09 -13.63 -4.41
C THR A 372 2.18 -12.68 -4.89
N SER A 373 3.15 -13.18 -5.65
CA SER A 373 4.18 -12.30 -6.23
C SER A 373 3.56 -11.23 -7.14
N LEU A 374 2.48 -11.54 -7.87
CA LEU A 374 1.76 -10.56 -8.67
C LEU A 374 1.06 -9.52 -7.80
N ALA A 375 0.45 -9.93 -6.68
CA ALA A 375 -0.14 -8.98 -5.74
C ALA A 375 0.93 -8.05 -5.14
N GLU A 376 2.12 -8.57 -4.88
CA GLU A 376 3.26 -7.78 -4.39
C GLU A 376 3.68 -6.78 -5.49
N ASP A 377 3.85 -7.23 -6.73
CA ASP A 377 4.23 -6.37 -7.85
C ASP A 377 3.22 -5.23 -8.11
N TYR A 378 1.91 -5.52 -8.00
CA TYR A 378 0.84 -4.59 -8.40
C TYR A 378 0.20 -3.80 -7.26
N LEU A 379 0.23 -4.29 -6.01
CA LEU A 379 -0.44 -3.66 -4.86
C LEU A 379 0.51 -3.02 -3.87
N THR A 380 1.78 -3.43 -3.81
CA THR A 380 2.71 -2.77 -2.87
C THR A 380 2.79 -1.27 -3.22
N THR A 381 2.75 -0.97 -4.53
CA THR A 381 2.74 0.36 -5.17
C THR A 381 1.50 1.20 -4.93
N ALA A 382 0.43 0.59 -4.40
CA ALA A 382 -0.89 1.17 -4.46
C ALA A 382 -1.04 2.29 -3.43
N ARG A 383 -1.44 3.47 -3.91
CA ARG A 383 -1.58 4.66 -3.06
C ARG A 383 -2.52 4.38 -1.92
N THR A 384 -2.10 4.68 -0.70
CA THR A 384 -2.96 4.55 0.49
C THR A 384 -3.28 5.93 1.04
N HIS A 385 -4.56 6.24 1.23
CA HIS A 385 -5.01 7.55 1.70
C HIS A 385 -6.00 7.43 2.86
N HIS A 386 -5.61 7.97 4.01
CA HIS A 386 -6.48 8.08 5.19
C HIS A 386 -7.41 9.28 5.08
N LEU A 387 -8.71 9.01 5.06
CA LEU A 387 -9.76 10.01 4.88
C LEU A 387 -10.14 10.64 6.23
N THR A 388 -9.60 11.84 6.47
CA THR A 388 -9.90 12.67 7.65
C THR A 388 -11.36 13.15 7.67
N PRO A 389 -11.86 13.65 8.83
CA PRO A 389 -13.18 14.27 8.88
C PRO A 389 -13.33 15.36 7.81
N LEU A 390 -14.54 15.50 7.26
CA LEU A 390 -14.81 16.46 6.18
C LEU A 390 -14.58 17.90 6.67
N ASP A 391 -14.90 18.15 7.94
CA ASP A 391 -14.78 19.46 8.58
C ASP A 391 -14.18 19.39 9.98
N ASP A 392 -12.87 19.46 10.03
CA ASP A 392 -12.15 19.55 11.30
C ASP A 392 -12.42 20.89 12.01
N HIS A 393 -12.76 21.95 11.27
CA HIS A 393 -13.17 23.24 11.82
C HIS A 393 -14.70 23.40 11.90
N PRO A 394 -15.26 24.03 12.96
CA PRO A 394 -16.71 24.20 13.10
C PRO A 394 -17.35 25.19 12.10
N ALA A 395 -16.60 26.22 11.69
CA ALA A 395 -17.13 27.35 10.92
C ALA A 395 -17.99 26.97 9.69
N PRO A 396 -17.57 26.02 8.81
CA PRO A 396 -18.34 25.68 7.62
C PRO A 396 -19.41 24.58 7.86
N ARG A 397 -19.59 24.07 9.09
CA ARG A 397 -20.57 23.02 9.40
C ARG A 397 -22.01 23.51 9.34
N ALA A 398 -22.27 24.74 9.77
CA ALA A 398 -23.63 25.32 9.75
C ALA A 398 -24.19 25.48 8.33
N ASP A 399 -23.35 25.89 7.37
CA ASP A 399 -23.76 26.02 5.97
C ASP A 399 -24.02 24.65 5.35
N ARG A 400 -23.14 23.68 5.58
CA ARG A 400 -23.34 22.30 5.12
C ARG A 400 -24.58 21.64 5.72
N TYR A 401 -24.87 21.91 6.99
CA TYR A 401 -26.10 21.44 7.64
C TYR A 401 -27.33 22.00 6.92
N ARG A 402 -27.34 23.31 6.61
CA ARG A 402 -28.46 23.94 5.88
C ARG A 402 -28.62 23.39 4.47
N ASP A 403 -27.52 23.13 3.76
CA ASP A 403 -27.58 22.53 2.43
C ASP A 403 -28.12 21.09 2.47
N ALA A 404 -27.71 20.31 3.49
CA ALA A 404 -28.27 18.97 3.72
C ALA A 404 -29.78 19.02 4.04
N VAL A 405 -30.22 19.93 4.91
CA VAL A 405 -31.64 20.11 5.26
C VAL A 405 -32.47 20.43 4.00
N ARG A 406 -32.02 21.35 3.15
CA ARG A 406 -32.74 21.69 1.90
C ARG A 406 -32.85 20.50 0.96
N ALA A 407 -31.72 19.85 0.65
CA ALA A 407 -31.69 18.74 -0.28
C ALA A 407 -32.54 17.53 0.19
N LEU A 408 -32.54 17.25 1.50
CA LEU A 408 -33.35 16.20 2.09
C LEU A 408 -34.84 16.57 2.08
N ALA A 409 -35.19 17.81 2.40
CA ALA A 409 -36.58 18.29 2.37
C ALA A 409 -37.20 18.21 0.97
N ASP A 410 -36.44 18.52 -0.08
CA ASP A 410 -36.89 18.42 -1.47
C ASP A 410 -37.16 16.96 -1.90
N THR A 411 -36.52 15.98 -1.24
CA THR A 411 -36.62 14.56 -1.60
C THR A 411 -37.60 13.78 -0.71
N LEU A 412 -37.85 14.23 0.52
CA LEU A 412 -38.77 13.59 1.49
C LEU A 412 -40.18 13.29 0.95
N PRO A 413 -40.81 14.11 0.07
CA PRO A 413 -42.09 13.78 -0.56
C PRO A 413 -42.10 12.45 -1.35
N ARG A 414 -40.94 11.93 -1.73
CA ARG A 414 -40.80 10.66 -2.47
C ARG A 414 -40.75 9.43 -1.57
N VAL A 415 -40.66 9.61 -0.24
CA VAL A 415 -40.60 8.50 0.72
C VAL A 415 -42.02 7.99 1.01
N ASP A 416 -42.23 6.70 0.79
CA ASP A 416 -43.52 6.06 1.01
C ASP A 416 -43.87 6.04 2.51
N GLY A 417 -45.16 6.14 2.84
CA GLY A 417 -45.67 5.95 4.20
C GLY A 417 -45.51 7.13 5.16
N LEU A 418 -44.84 8.22 4.76
CA LEU A 418 -44.78 9.45 5.54
C LEU A 418 -46.12 10.20 5.57
N LEU A 419 -46.42 10.86 6.69
CA LEU A 419 -47.58 11.74 6.81
C LEU A 419 -47.41 12.98 5.91
N PRO A 420 -48.49 13.52 5.32
CA PRO A 420 -48.43 14.77 4.58
C PRO A 420 -47.87 15.90 5.47
N HIS A 421 -46.75 16.50 5.05
CA HIS A 421 -46.05 17.56 5.78
C HIS A 421 -45.41 18.54 4.78
N ASP A 422 -45.41 19.83 5.10
CA ASP A 422 -44.75 20.86 4.27
C ASP A 422 -43.26 20.91 4.58
N TRP A 423 -42.50 20.01 3.94
CA TRP A 423 -41.07 19.84 4.16
C TRP A 423 -40.26 21.10 3.80
N SER A 424 -40.68 21.84 2.77
CA SER A 424 -40.01 23.08 2.35
C SER A 424 -40.18 24.18 3.40
N ALA A 425 -41.38 24.33 3.97
CA ALA A 425 -41.59 25.26 5.08
C ALA A 425 -40.83 24.82 6.35
N ALA A 426 -40.84 23.53 6.67
CA ALA A 426 -40.10 22.97 7.80
C ALA A 426 -38.60 23.27 7.70
N ALA A 427 -37.99 23.04 6.53
CA ALA A 427 -36.58 23.31 6.25
C ALA A 427 -36.17 24.77 6.50
N VAL A 428 -37.06 25.74 6.21
CA VAL A 428 -36.79 27.17 6.44
C VAL A 428 -36.91 27.53 7.93
N SER A 429 -37.81 26.87 8.66
CA SER A 429 -38.11 27.16 10.07
C SER A 429 -37.16 26.51 11.08
N LEU A 430 -36.39 25.49 10.66
CA LEU A 430 -35.51 24.73 11.55
C LEU A 430 -34.34 25.58 12.08
N PRO A 431 -34.15 25.67 13.41
CA PRO A 431 -32.97 26.31 13.98
C PRO A 431 -31.72 25.48 13.73
N SER A 432 -30.56 26.13 13.60
CA SER A 432 -29.28 25.42 13.56
C SER A 432 -28.97 24.85 14.95
N PRO A 433 -28.71 23.54 15.09
CA PRO A 433 -28.27 22.98 16.36
C PRO A 433 -26.82 23.41 16.69
N ASP A 434 -26.37 23.11 17.92
CA ASP A 434 -24.96 23.26 18.28
C ASP A 434 -24.11 22.23 17.53
N LEU A 435 -23.27 22.71 16.62
CA LEU A 435 -22.42 21.93 15.72
C LEU A 435 -20.92 22.03 16.07
N ASP A 436 -20.58 22.58 17.24
CA ASP A 436 -19.20 22.66 17.73
C ASP A 436 -18.57 21.28 18.04
N PRO A 437 -19.31 20.27 18.58
CA PRO A 437 -18.74 18.96 18.87
C PRO A 437 -18.02 18.33 17.68
N LYS A 438 -16.84 17.75 17.92
CA LYS A 438 -16.00 17.15 16.87
C LYS A 438 -16.71 16.09 16.01
N ALA A 439 -17.73 15.42 16.56
CA ALA A 439 -18.51 14.40 15.86
C ALA A 439 -19.20 14.92 14.58
N TYR A 440 -19.48 16.23 14.50
CA TYR A 440 -20.09 16.88 13.32
C TYR A 440 -19.10 17.16 12.19
N GLY A 441 -17.80 16.92 12.39
CA GLY A 441 -16.84 16.85 11.28
C GLY A 441 -17.05 15.61 10.40
N ASN A 442 -17.79 14.60 10.88
CA ASN A 442 -18.19 13.43 10.10
C ASN A 442 -19.44 13.75 9.28
N ALA A 443 -19.32 13.64 7.95
CA ALA A 443 -20.38 14.02 7.01
C ALA A 443 -21.69 13.26 7.28
N LEU A 444 -21.61 11.96 7.59
CA LEU A 444 -22.81 11.17 7.88
C LEU A 444 -23.50 11.60 9.18
N THR A 445 -22.76 11.95 10.24
CA THR A 445 -23.38 12.49 11.47
C THR A 445 -24.22 13.71 11.15
N LEU A 446 -23.66 14.66 10.39
CA LEU A 446 -24.32 15.91 10.06
C LEU A 446 -25.58 15.69 9.18
N HIS A 447 -25.51 14.80 8.20
CA HIS A 447 -26.68 14.44 7.38
C HIS A 447 -27.75 13.68 8.18
N MET A 448 -27.35 12.79 9.09
CA MET A 448 -28.27 12.11 10.01
C MET A 448 -29.01 13.12 10.88
N THR A 449 -28.31 14.14 11.40
CA THR A 449 -28.92 15.18 12.23
C THR A 449 -29.90 16.01 11.43
N ALA A 450 -29.53 16.45 10.22
CA ALA A 450 -30.43 17.18 9.32
C ALA A 450 -31.72 16.39 9.02
N LEU A 451 -31.60 15.08 8.72
CA LEU A 451 -32.75 14.23 8.47
C LEU A 451 -33.61 14.02 9.73
N ALA A 452 -32.98 13.78 10.89
CA ALA A 452 -33.70 13.59 12.15
C ALA A 452 -34.46 14.86 12.56
N ASP A 453 -33.84 16.03 12.40
CA ASP A 453 -34.44 17.33 12.73
C ASP A 453 -35.65 17.61 11.83
N LEU A 454 -35.58 17.31 10.52
CA LEU A 454 -36.72 17.38 9.61
C LEU A 454 -37.84 16.40 10.00
N LEU A 455 -37.53 15.13 10.26
CA LEU A 455 -38.55 14.15 10.62
C LEU A 455 -39.25 14.48 11.94
N ASP A 456 -38.53 15.12 12.88
CA ASP A 456 -39.09 15.59 14.14
C ASP A 456 -40.10 16.75 13.96
N THR A 457 -40.05 17.55 12.87
CA THR A 457 -41.04 18.61 12.62
C THR A 457 -42.40 18.06 12.21
N ALA A 458 -42.43 16.89 11.56
CA ALA A 458 -43.65 16.19 11.20
C ALA A 458 -44.32 15.49 12.40
N ASP A 459 -43.62 15.40 13.52
CA ASP A 459 -44.10 14.76 14.75
C ASP A 459 -43.61 15.51 16.02
N PRO A 460 -44.11 16.73 16.25
CA PRO A 460 -43.63 17.59 17.33
C PRO A 460 -43.97 17.00 18.70
N ARG A 461 -42.95 16.80 19.54
CA ARG A 461 -43.13 16.37 20.94
C ARG A 461 -43.62 17.51 21.83
N PRO A 462 -44.33 17.21 22.93
CA PRO A 462 -44.46 18.13 24.05
C PRO A 462 -43.09 18.37 24.72
N PRO A 463 -42.73 19.62 25.07
CA PRO A 463 -41.44 19.90 25.71
C PRO A 463 -41.32 19.21 27.09
N GLY A 464 -40.21 18.49 27.31
CA GLY A 464 -39.84 17.90 28.62
C GLY A 464 -39.97 16.37 28.76
N GLN A 465 -40.38 15.63 27.72
CA GLN A 465 -40.37 14.16 27.74
C GLN A 465 -39.27 13.60 26.80
N SER A 466 -38.38 12.77 27.35
CA SER A 466 -37.49 11.91 26.56
C SER A 466 -38.34 10.89 25.78
N TRP A 467 -37.82 10.36 24.67
CA TRP A 467 -38.41 9.15 24.08
C TRP A 467 -38.60 8.09 25.18
N PRO A 468 -39.66 7.26 25.15
CA PRO A 468 -39.79 6.18 26.11
C PRO A 468 -38.51 5.34 26.03
N ALA A 469 -37.84 5.15 27.16
CA ALA A 469 -36.81 4.15 27.27
C ALA A 469 -37.48 2.80 26.99
N ASP A 470 -37.35 2.30 25.75
CA ASP A 470 -37.48 0.86 25.49
C ASP A 470 -36.56 0.17 26.50
N ARG A 471 -37.10 -0.82 27.22
CA ARG A 471 -36.43 -1.53 28.33
C ARG A 471 -34.99 -1.87 27.94
N GLY A 472 -34.02 -1.06 28.36
CA GLY A 472 -32.60 -1.22 28.02
C GLY A 472 -31.79 0.08 27.89
N ALA A 473 -32.40 1.21 27.49
CA ALA A 473 -31.66 2.47 27.36
C ALA A 473 -31.60 3.25 28.68
N VAL A 474 -30.42 3.31 29.31
CA VAL A 474 -30.14 4.16 30.47
C VAL A 474 -29.88 5.59 29.98
N GLY A 475 -30.31 6.60 30.74
CA GLY A 475 -30.36 8.03 30.33
C GLY A 475 -29.07 8.61 29.71
N GLN A 476 -29.24 9.68 28.93
CA GLN A 476 -28.31 10.29 27.95
C GLN A 476 -28.11 9.53 26.62
N GLU A 477 -28.24 8.20 26.58
CA GLU A 477 -28.11 7.43 25.31
C GLU A 477 -29.28 7.63 24.34
N ALA A 478 -30.47 8.00 24.83
CA ALA A 478 -31.69 8.20 24.03
C ALA A 478 -31.72 9.50 23.18
N ASP A 479 -30.71 10.37 23.34
CA ASP A 479 -30.62 11.67 22.63
C ASP A 479 -29.59 11.65 21.47
N LEU A 480 -28.93 10.52 21.22
CA LEU A 480 -28.06 10.37 20.04
C LEU A 480 -28.88 10.34 18.74
N VAL A 481 -28.31 10.90 17.68
CA VAL A 481 -29.01 11.06 16.39
C VAL A 481 -29.41 9.72 15.78
N GLU A 482 -28.59 8.68 15.97
CA GLU A 482 -28.87 7.33 15.50
C GLU A 482 -30.15 6.77 16.13
N ASP A 483 -30.37 6.99 17.43
CA ASP A 483 -31.57 6.50 18.13
C ASP A 483 -32.83 7.28 17.77
N ARG A 484 -32.70 8.59 17.49
CA ARG A 484 -33.79 9.41 16.92
C ARG A 484 -34.22 8.85 15.57
N LEU A 485 -33.28 8.61 14.65
CA LEU A 485 -33.58 8.04 13.34
C LEU A 485 -34.12 6.61 13.42
N LEU A 486 -33.55 5.74 14.26
CA LEU A 486 -34.07 4.39 14.48
C LEU A 486 -35.50 4.41 15.03
N THR A 487 -35.90 5.45 15.74
CA THR A 487 -37.27 5.60 16.22
C THR A 487 -38.24 5.92 15.07
N HIS A 488 -37.84 6.80 14.16
CA HIS A 488 -38.59 7.07 12.93
C HIS A 488 -38.66 5.84 12.01
N GLU A 489 -37.54 5.12 11.83
CA GLU A 489 -37.52 3.84 11.10
C GLU A 489 -38.45 2.81 11.72
N ARG A 490 -38.43 2.62 13.05
CA ARG A 490 -39.32 1.66 13.72
C ARG A 490 -40.79 2.02 13.57
N ARG A 491 -41.13 3.31 13.55
CA ARG A 491 -42.49 3.76 13.26
C ARG A 491 -42.89 3.39 11.84
N HIS A 492 -42.01 3.67 10.88
CA HIS A 492 -42.21 3.30 9.49
C HIS A 492 -42.37 1.78 9.30
N TRP A 493 -41.54 0.97 9.97
CA TRP A 493 -41.66 -0.48 10.01
C TRP A 493 -43.02 -0.92 10.54
N ARG A 494 -43.49 -0.33 11.65
CA ARG A 494 -44.82 -0.63 12.21
C ARG A 494 -45.94 -0.29 11.22
N GLN A 495 -45.87 0.87 10.57
CA GLN A 495 -46.89 1.32 9.61
C GLN A 495 -46.94 0.43 8.36
N THR A 496 -45.79 0.00 7.84
CA THR A 496 -45.70 -0.85 6.65
C THR A 496 -46.04 -2.32 6.94
N VAL A 497 -45.69 -2.85 8.11
CA VAL A 497 -45.96 -4.27 8.46
C VAL A 497 -47.42 -4.52 8.79
N LEU A 498 -48.13 -3.51 9.33
CA LEU A 498 -49.57 -3.57 9.64
C LEU A 498 -50.42 -3.91 8.39
N ALA A 499 -49.92 -3.59 7.20
CA ALA A 499 -50.57 -3.92 5.93
C ALA A 499 -50.38 -5.39 5.48
N ILE A 500 -49.40 -6.12 6.02
CA ILE A 500 -48.96 -7.43 5.50
C ILE A 500 -49.08 -8.56 6.55
N ALA A 501 -48.83 -8.27 7.83
CA ALA A 501 -48.86 -9.25 8.92
C ALA A 501 -49.14 -8.59 10.30
N PRO A 502 -50.41 -8.26 10.62
CA PRO A 502 -50.78 -7.46 11.80
C PRO A 502 -50.51 -8.10 13.18
N ALA A 503 -50.08 -9.35 13.23
CA ALA A 503 -49.87 -10.12 14.47
C ALA A 503 -48.38 -10.36 14.84
N LEU A 504 -47.42 -9.74 14.15
CA LEU A 504 -45.99 -9.84 14.49
C LEU A 504 -45.59 -8.77 15.52
N SER A 505 -44.83 -9.17 16.55
CA SER A 505 -44.34 -8.24 17.56
C SER A 505 -43.16 -7.40 17.02
N LEU A 506 -42.96 -6.18 17.52
CA LEU A 506 -41.84 -5.34 17.11
C LEU A 506 -40.49 -6.03 17.35
N ALA A 507 -40.32 -6.71 18.48
CA ALA A 507 -39.11 -7.45 18.81
C ALA A 507 -38.76 -8.49 17.73
N THR A 508 -39.75 -9.19 17.18
CA THR A 508 -39.56 -10.15 16.08
C THR A 508 -39.01 -9.48 14.82
N LEU A 509 -39.45 -8.26 14.52
CA LEU A 509 -39.01 -7.50 13.34
C LEU A 509 -37.59 -6.97 13.54
N GLU A 510 -37.27 -6.50 14.75
CA GLU A 510 -35.95 -6.00 15.11
C GLU A 510 -34.89 -7.09 15.06
N THR A 511 -35.19 -8.29 15.59
CA THR A 511 -34.29 -9.46 15.48
C THR A 511 -34.16 -9.93 14.03
N ALA A 512 -35.25 -9.93 13.25
CA ALA A 512 -35.21 -10.34 11.85
C ALA A 512 -34.34 -9.41 10.98
N LEU A 513 -34.33 -8.10 11.27
CA LEU A 513 -33.46 -7.11 10.62
C LEU A 513 -31.99 -7.28 10.99
N ALA A 514 -31.70 -7.83 12.16
CA ALA A 514 -30.34 -8.12 12.62
C ALA A 514 -29.78 -9.44 12.05
N ALA A 515 -30.60 -10.26 11.40
CA ALA A 515 -30.21 -11.60 10.97
C ALA A 515 -29.81 -11.70 9.48
N ASP A 516 -29.02 -12.73 9.17
CA ASP A 516 -28.42 -13.00 7.85
C ASP A 516 -29.43 -13.54 6.80
N ARG A 517 -29.06 -13.53 5.53
CA ARG A 517 -30.00 -13.47 4.40
C ARG A 517 -29.85 -14.59 3.39
N GLU A 518 -28.70 -15.26 3.29
CA GLU A 518 -28.46 -16.23 2.22
C GLU A 518 -29.30 -17.52 2.33
N GLN A 519 -29.89 -17.78 3.51
CA GLN A 519 -30.78 -18.93 3.75
C GLN A 519 -31.95 -18.56 4.68
N ALA A 520 -32.73 -17.53 4.30
CA ALA A 520 -33.78 -16.93 5.13
C ALA A 520 -34.64 -17.92 5.93
N ASP A 521 -35.19 -18.97 5.31
CA ASP A 521 -36.08 -19.91 6.02
C ASP A 521 -35.35 -20.77 7.08
N ARG A 522 -34.07 -21.13 6.85
CA ARG A 522 -33.25 -21.86 7.84
C ARG A 522 -32.83 -20.93 8.97
N LEU A 523 -32.50 -19.69 8.64
CA LEU A 523 -32.12 -18.69 9.63
C LEU A 523 -33.30 -18.32 10.53
N TRP A 524 -34.50 -18.17 9.98
CA TRP A 524 -35.71 -17.95 10.76
C TRP A 524 -36.02 -19.09 11.73
N GLN A 525 -35.68 -20.34 11.41
CA GLN A 525 -35.86 -21.49 12.33
C GLN A 525 -34.88 -21.44 13.52
N ARG A 526 -33.78 -20.69 13.42
CA ARG A 526 -32.80 -20.52 14.51
C ARG A 526 -33.13 -19.36 15.44
N LEU A 527 -34.00 -18.45 15.01
CA LEU A 527 -34.46 -17.36 15.87
C LEU A 527 -35.54 -17.88 16.82
N PRO A 528 -35.34 -17.80 18.15
CA PRO A 528 -36.31 -18.33 19.13
C PRO A 528 -37.74 -17.82 18.94
N VAL A 529 -37.89 -16.60 18.41
CA VAL A 529 -39.19 -15.93 18.20
C VAL A 529 -39.90 -16.38 16.92
N LEU A 530 -39.18 -16.93 15.94
CA LEU A 530 -39.72 -17.45 14.67
C LEU A 530 -39.67 -18.98 14.58
N ASP A 531 -39.02 -19.62 15.54
CA ASP A 531 -39.06 -21.06 15.72
C ASP A 531 -40.52 -21.54 15.92
N GLY A 532 -40.87 -22.65 15.27
CA GLY A 532 -42.23 -23.20 15.27
C GLY A 532 -43.30 -22.40 14.48
N GLN A 533 -42.99 -21.23 13.91
CA GLN A 533 -43.94 -20.47 13.06
C GLN A 533 -44.13 -21.13 11.69
N SER A 534 -45.28 -20.88 11.03
CA SER A 534 -45.57 -21.44 9.70
C SER A 534 -44.67 -20.85 8.61
N ARG A 535 -44.37 -21.65 7.58
CA ARG A 535 -43.57 -21.21 6.43
C ARG A 535 -44.18 -20.01 5.70
N ASP A 536 -45.51 -19.91 5.65
CA ASP A 536 -46.21 -18.74 5.08
C ASP A 536 -45.87 -17.46 5.86
N ARG A 537 -45.87 -17.52 7.20
CA ARG A 537 -45.55 -16.38 8.05
C ARG A 537 -44.10 -15.94 7.89
N ARG A 538 -43.17 -16.89 7.82
CA ARG A 538 -41.75 -16.63 7.55
C ARG A 538 -41.51 -16.03 6.17
N ASN A 539 -42.20 -16.52 5.14
CA ASN A 539 -42.15 -15.95 3.80
C ASN A 539 -42.68 -14.51 3.77
N ARG A 540 -43.75 -14.19 4.50
CA ARG A 540 -44.26 -12.80 4.60
C ARG A 540 -43.25 -11.85 5.23
N VAL A 541 -42.51 -12.29 6.26
CA VAL A 541 -41.40 -11.49 6.84
C VAL A 541 -40.33 -11.23 5.80
N THR A 542 -39.91 -12.26 5.06
CA THR A 542 -38.96 -12.13 3.94
C THR A 542 -39.45 -11.17 2.86
N THR A 543 -40.71 -11.25 2.44
CA THR A 543 -41.29 -10.34 1.43
C THR A 543 -41.36 -8.89 1.93
N TRP A 544 -41.72 -8.69 3.20
CA TRP A 544 -41.74 -7.36 3.80
C TRP A 544 -40.34 -6.75 3.88
N LEU A 545 -39.34 -7.51 4.34
CA LEU A 545 -37.93 -7.07 4.34
C LEU A 545 -37.44 -6.74 2.92
N ALA A 546 -37.79 -7.55 1.93
CA ALA A 546 -37.44 -7.30 0.53
C ALA A 546 -38.10 -6.04 -0.04
N THR A 547 -39.25 -5.62 0.52
CA THR A 547 -39.94 -4.39 0.13
C THR A 547 -39.26 -3.16 0.76
N LEU A 548 -38.86 -3.25 2.03
CA LEU A 548 -38.17 -2.18 2.74
C LEU A 548 -36.72 -1.99 2.28
N TYR A 549 -36.03 -3.11 2.09
CA TYR A 549 -34.63 -3.17 1.69
C TYR A 549 -34.52 -4.11 0.49
N PRO A 550 -34.72 -3.60 -0.75
CA PRO A 550 -34.64 -4.41 -1.95
C PRO A 550 -33.30 -5.12 -2.11
N ALA A 551 -33.35 -6.34 -2.65
CA ALA A 551 -32.14 -7.12 -2.93
C ALA A 551 -31.27 -6.46 -4.00
N PRO A 552 -29.93 -6.49 -3.85
CA PRO A 552 -29.01 -5.89 -4.81
C PRO A 552 -29.01 -6.52 -6.21
N ALA A 553 -29.28 -7.82 -6.33
CA ALA A 553 -29.24 -8.52 -7.61
C ALA A 553 -30.30 -9.65 -7.68
N PRO A 554 -30.90 -9.90 -8.86
CA PRO A 554 -31.81 -11.04 -9.05
C PRO A 554 -31.06 -12.37 -8.88
N GLY A 555 -31.55 -13.25 -7.98
CA GLY A 555 -30.93 -14.56 -7.71
C GLY A 555 -29.96 -14.61 -6.54
N GLY A 556 -29.70 -13.48 -5.86
CA GLY A 556 -28.94 -13.41 -4.61
C GLY A 556 -29.82 -13.44 -3.35
N SER A 557 -29.33 -12.83 -2.28
CA SER A 557 -30.06 -12.63 -1.02
C SER A 557 -31.50 -12.11 -1.27
N PRO A 558 -32.51 -12.63 -0.56
CA PRO A 558 -33.91 -12.23 -0.73
C PRO A 558 -34.20 -10.77 -0.36
N TRP A 559 -33.34 -10.10 0.43
CA TRP A 559 -33.41 -8.66 0.71
C TRP A 559 -32.01 -8.02 0.91
N GLY A 560 -31.95 -6.70 0.86
CA GLY A 560 -30.74 -5.86 0.99
C GLY A 560 -30.33 -5.54 2.44
N THR A 561 -29.22 -4.82 2.60
CA THR A 561 -28.73 -4.36 3.91
C THR A 561 -29.54 -3.20 4.46
N PHE A 562 -29.80 -3.23 5.77
CA PHE A 562 -30.18 -2.01 6.46
C PHE A 562 -28.98 -1.05 6.42
N GLN A 563 -29.17 0.14 5.87
CA GLN A 563 -28.12 1.13 5.62
C GLN A 563 -28.61 2.52 6.01
N PRO A 564 -27.69 3.45 6.35
CA PRO A 564 -26.23 3.29 6.38
C PRO A 564 -25.73 2.38 7.52
N ASP A 565 -24.56 1.78 7.34
CA ASP A 565 -23.94 0.83 8.29
C ASP A 565 -23.98 1.30 9.74
N ARG A 566 -23.76 2.59 9.99
CA ARG A 566 -23.73 3.15 11.34
C ARG A 566 -25.07 2.99 12.07
N LEU A 567 -26.20 3.13 11.35
CA LEU A 567 -27.53 2.85 11.92
C LEU A 567 -27.75 1.34 12.11
N ALA A 568 -27.27 0.52 11.18
CA ALA A 568 -27.37 -0.93 11.30
C ALA A 568 -26.53 -1.47 12.47
N GLU A 569 -25.31 -0.97 12.67
CA GLU A 569 -24.43 -1.30 13.79
C GLU A 569 -25.05 -0.87 15.13
N ARG A 570 -25.64 0.34 15.19
CA ARG A 570 -26.38 0.79 16.37
C ARG A 570 -27.55 -0.14 16.67
N HIS A 571 -28.34 -0.51 15.66
CA HIS A 571 -29.48 -1.42 15.79
C HIS A 571 -29.06 -2.80 16.27
N ILE A 572 -28.09 -3.41 15.59
CA ILE A 572 -27.59 -4.76 15.92
C ILE A 572 -26.96 -4.78 17.31
N GLY A 573 -26.19 -3.76 17.67
CA GLY A 573 -25.61 -3.62 19.01
C GLY A 573 -26.68 -3.61 20.10
N ARG A 574 -27.81 -2.91 19.90
CA ARG A 574 -28.94 -2.94 20.84
C ARG A 574 -29.57 -4.32 20.95
N VAL A 575 -29.77 -5.00 19.83
CA VAL A 575 -30.38 -6.34 19.82
C VAL A 575 -29.49 -7.32 20.58
N LEU A 576 -28.17 -7.32 20.34
CA LEU A 576 -27.21 -8.19 21.03
C LEU A 576 -27.03 -7.84 22.51
N ASP A 577 -27.06 -6.56 22.88
CA ASP A 577 -26.97 -6.13 24.28
C ASP A 577 -28.24 -6.54 25.07
N THR A 578 -29.39 -6.59 24.39
CA THR A 578 -30.68 -7.00 24.99
C THR A 578 -30.84 -8.52 25.05
N ASP A 579 -30.36 -9.25 24.03
CA ASP A 579 -30.41 -10.71 23.92
C ASP A 579 -29.02 -11.28 23.55
N PRO A 580 -28.12 -11.46 24.53
CA PRO A 580 -26.78 -11.95 24.27
C PRO A 580 -26.74 -13.39 23.74
N ASP A 581 -27.73 -14.22 24.12
CA ASP A 581 -27.81 -15.61 23.69
C ASP A 581 -28.13 -15.74 22.20
N LEU A 582 -28.63 -14.68 21.56
CA LEU A 582 -28.92 -14.66 20.12
C LEU A 582 -27.71 -15.10 19.28
N ALA A 583 -26.50 -14.67 19.64
CA ALA A 583 -25.29 -15.03 18.89
C ALA A 583 -24.99 -16.54 18.97
N ASP A 584 -25.21 -17.17 20.13
CA ASP A 584 -25.08 -18.62 20.30
C ASP A 584 -26.10 -19.38 19.44
N HIS A 585 -27.35 -18.92 19.40
CA HIS A 585 -28.40 -19.51 18.57
C HIS A 585 -28.10 -19.40 17.07
N LEU A 586 -27.55 -18.26 16.64
CA LEU A 586 -27.18 -18.04 15.24
C LEU A 586 -25.99 -18.90 14.81
N LEU A 587 -25.02 -19.15 15.69
CA LEU A 587 -23.87 -20.04 15.42
C LEU A 587 -24.26 -21.51 15.33
N ASN A 588 -25.31 -21.93 16.03
CA ASN A 588 -25.72 -23.33 16.05
C ASN A 588 -26.20 -23.79 14.66
N GLY A 589 -25.40 -24.65 14.02
CA GLY A 589 -25.63 -25.13 12.66
C GLY A 589 -25.26 -24.11 11.56
N ALA A 590 -24.55 -23.03 11.90
CA ALA A 590 -24.01 -22.09 10.92
C ALA A 590 -22.90 -22.75 10.07
N ASP A 591 -22.88 -22.44 8.78
CA ASP A 591 -21.73 -22.73 7.93
C ASP A 591 -20.60 -21.70 8.14
N ASP A 592 -19.47 -21.89 7.47
CA ASP A 592 -18.30 -21.01 7.60
C ASP A 592 -18.63 -19.56 7.18
N THR A 593 -19.39 -19.39 6.09
CA THR A 593 -19.81 -18.07 5.60
C THR A 593 -20.67 -17.34 6.62
N GLN A 594 -21.66 -18.03 7.20
CA GLN A 594 -22.52 -17.49 8.26
C GLN A 594 -21.73 -17.13 9.52
N SER A 595 -20.77 -17.98 9.91
CA SER A 595 -19.91 -17.77 11.08
C SER A 595 -19.01 -16.54 10.91
N ALA A 596 -18.39 -16.40 9.73
CA ALA A 596 -17.56 -15.25 9.37
C ALA A 596 -18.35 -13.94 9.40
N LEU A 597 -19.56 -13.96 8.84
CA LEU A 597 -20.42 -12.79 8.76
C LEU A 597 -20.90 -12.35 10.14
N LEU A 598 -21.37 -13.30 10.97
CA LEU A 598 -21.77 -13.01 12.35
C LEU A 598 -20.62 -12.35 13.11
N LEU A 599 -19.41 -12.92 13.04
CA LEU A 599 -18.25 -12.39 13.74
C LEU A 599 -17.89 -10.97 13.27
N THR A 600 -17.96 -10.73 11.96
CA THR A 600 -17.70 -9.40 11.36
C THR A 600 -18.73 -8.38 11.84
N VAL A 601 -20.01 -8.73 11.81
CA VAL A 601 -21.10 -7.85 12.22
C VAL A 601 -21.06 -7.57 13.73
N TYR A 602 -20.83 -8.60 14.55
CA TYR A 602 -20.67 -8.45 16.00
C TYR A 602 -19.47 -7.56 16.33
N SER A 603 -18.31 -7.80 15.70
CA SER A 603 -17.11 -6.95 15.90
C SER A 603 -17.40 -5.48 15.55
N ARG A 604 -18.16 -5.21 14.48
CA ARG A 604 -18.58 -3.84 14.12
C ARG A 604 -19.53 -3.24 15.16
N ALA A 605 -20.52 -3.99 15.63
CA ALA A 605 -21.41 -3.52 16.70
C ALA A 605 -20.66 -3.26 18.02
N ALA A 606 -19.70 -4.12 18.38
CA ALA A 606 -18.83 -3.95 19.55
C ALA A 606 -17.87 -2.77 19.41
N SER A 607 -17.53 -2.36 18.18
CA SER A 607 -16.73 -1.15 17.94
C SER A 607 -17.52 0.15 18.21
N HIS A 608 -18.84 0.08 18.31
CA HIS A 608 -19.68 1.25 18.56
C HIS A 608 -19.46 1.78 20.00
N PRO A 609 -19.14 3.09 20.20
CA PRO A 609 -18.72 3.62 21.50
C PRO A 609 -19.66 3.32 22.66
N VAL A 610 -20.97 3.32 22.40
CA VAL A 610 -21.99 3.09 23.45
C VAL A 610 -22.01 1.65 23.97
N PHE A 611 -21.69 0.67 23.14
CA PHE A 611 -21.77 -0.76 23.52
C PHE A 611 -20.42 -1.38 23.85
N HIS A 612 -19.34 -0.62 23.65
CA HIS A 612 -17.98 -1.08 23.58
C HIS A 612 -17.62 -2.10 24.66
N ASP A 613 -17.68 -1.72 25.94
CA ASP A 613 -17.23 -2.59 27.04
C ASP A 613 -18.11 -3.84 27.22
N ARG A 614 -19.43 -3.69 27.07
CA ARG A 614 -20.41 -4.77 27.28
C ARG A 614 -20.30 -5.82 26.18
N LEU A 615 -20.35 -5.38 24.92
CA LEU A 615 -20.27 -6.28 23.76
C LEU A 615 -18.86 -6.85 23.57
N ASN A 616 -17.79 -6.14 23.95
CA ASN A 616 -16.43 -6.70 23.93
C ASN A 616 -16.31 -7.94 24.82
N THR A 617 -16.86 -7.86 26.03
CA THR A 617 -16.82 -8.97 27.00
C THR A 617 -17.60 -10.18 26.46
N GLN A 618 -18.80 -9.94 25.93
CA GLN A 618 -19.63 -11.00 25.35
C GLN A 618 -19.01 -11.63 24.09
N LEU A 619 -18.45 -10.82 23.19
CA LEU A 619 -17.77 -11.28 21.98
C LEU A 619 -16.55 -12.14 22.33
N THR A 620 -15.78 -11.75 23.33
CA THR A 620 -14.64 -12.53 23.83
C THR A 620 -15.11 -13.89 24.33
N ALA A 621 -16.15 -13.93 25.18
CA ALA A 621 -16.70 -15.17 25.73
C ALA A 621 -17.31 -16.09 24.64
N LEU A 622 -17.92 -15.52 23.60
CA LEU A 622 -18.43 -16.27 22.45
C LEU A 622 -17.29 -16.94 21.68
N CYS A 623 -16.21 -16.20 21.38
CA CYS A 623 -15.05 -16.71 20.64
C CYS A 623 -14.31 -17.80 21.41
N VAL A 624 -14.19 -17.68 22.73
CA VAL A 624 -13.57 -18.71 23.58
C VAL A 624 -14.42 -19.98 23.61
N ARG A 625 -15.74 -19.87 23.81
CA ARG A 625 -16.64 -21.05 23.85
C ARG A 625 -16.69 -21.80 22.52
N HIS A 626 -16.77 -21.08 21.40
CA HIS A 626 -16.91 -21.66 20.06
C HIS A 626 -15.60 -21.64 19.25
N HIS A 627 -14.45 -21.71 19.93
CA HIS A 627 -13.14 -21.54 19.30
C HIS A 627 -12.91 -22.51 18.12
N ARG A 628 -13.46 -23.74 18.18
CA ARG A 628 -13.31 -24.73 17.08
C ARG A 628 -13.93 -24.28 15.77
N GLN A 629 -15.03 -23.52 15.84
CA GLN A 629 -15.76 -22.99 14.69
C GLN A 629 -15.26 -21.59 14.33
N LEU A 630 -14.86 -20.79 15.32
CA LEU A 630 -14.57 -19.37 15.13
C LEU A 630 -13.09 -19.03 14.97
N ALA A 631 -12.13 -19.85 15.39
CA ALA A 631 -10.74 -19.41 15.51
C ALA A 631 -10.11 -18.94 14.18
N SER A 632 -10.39 -19.61 13.06
CA SER A 632 -9.94 -19.17 11.73
C SER A 632 -10.54 -17.83 11.32
N HIS A 633 -11.83 -17.65 11.61
CA HIS A 633 -12.55 -16.41 11.39
C HIS A 633 -12.04 -15.29 12.31
N VAL A 634 -11.67 -15.60 13.55
CA VAL A 634 -11.10 -14.65 14.52
C VAL A 634 -9.76 -14.10 14.03
N VAL A 635 -8.83 -14.97 13.63
CA VAL A 635 -7.53 -14.55 13.05
C VAL A 635 -7.75 -13.62 11.85
N THR A 636 -8.70 -13.98 10.99
CA THR A 636 -9.06 -13.21 9.80
C THR A 636 -9.71 -11.86 10.13
N VAL A 637 -10.62 -11.79 11.10
CA VAL A 637 -11.32 -10.55 11.45
C VAL A 637 -10.40 -9.58 12.20
N VAL A 638 -9.46 -10.07 13.02
CA VAL A 638 -8.45 -9.23 13.72
C VAL A 638 -7.66 -8.35 12.75
N THR A 639 -7.32 -8.89 11.57
CA THR A 639 -6.51 -8.17 10.57
C THR A 639 -7.34 -7.12 9.80
N ARG A 640 -8.68 -7.23 9.84
CA ARG A 640 -9.63 -6.44 9.04
C ARG A 640 -10.44 -5.43 9.85
N THR A 641 -10.57 -5.62 11.16
CA THR A 641 -11.40 -4.77 12.02
C THR A 641 -10.63 -3.56 12.57
N SER A 642 -11.32 -2.45 12.79
CA SER A 642 -10.76 -1.28 13.50
C SER A 642 -10.68 -1.48 15.01
N HIS A 643 -11.35 -2.51 15.56
CA HIS A 643 -11.40 -2.78 16.99
C HIS A 643 -11.10 -4.25 17.32
N PRO A 644 -9.83 -4.68 17.22
CA PRO A 644 -9.45 -6.10 17.32
C PRO A 644 -9.32 -6.63 18.75
N GLN A 645 -9.32 -5.76 19.77
CA GLN A 645 -8.99 -6.13 21.15
C GLN A 645 -9.78 -7.31 21.76
N PRO A 646 -11.13 -7.40 21.63
CA PRO A 646 -11.86 -8.55 22.19
C PRO A 646 -11.48 -9.88 21.52
N LEU A 647 -11.16 -9.84 20.23
CA LEU A 647 -10.75 -11.01 19.46
C LEU A 647 -9.32 -11.46 19.84
N ILE A 648 -8.40 -10.50 20.02
CA ILE A 648 -7.06 -10.75 20.54
C ILE A 648 -7.13 -11.36 21.94
N THR A 649 -7.98 -10.82 22.81
CA THR A 649 -8.19 -11.34 24.18
C THR A 649 -8.71 -12.78 24.16
N ALA A 650 -9.58 -13.12 23.20
CA ALA A 650 -10.06 -14.48 23.02
C ALA A 650 -8.94 -15.44 22.60
N LEU A 651 -8.10 -15.05 21.62
CA LEU A 651 -6.93 -15.84 21.19
C LEU A 651 -5.96 -16.08 22.36
N ASP A 652 -5.71 -15.06 23.16
CA ASP A 652 -4.85 -15.14 24.34
C ASP A 652 -5.41 -16.11 25.39
N THR A 653 -6.73 -16.05 25.62
CA THR A 653 -7.43 -16.96 26.54
C THR A 653 -7.34 -18.41 26.06
N ILE A 654 -7.54 -18.66 24.76
CA ILE A 654 -7.42 -19.99 24.15
C ILE A 654 -6.00 -20.53 24.26
N ALA A 655 -4.98 -19.68 24.08
CA ALA A 655 -3.56 -20.06 24.14
C ALA A 655 -3.15 -20.62 25.52
N VAL A 656 -3.68 -20.03 26.60
CA VAL A 656 -3.36 -20.41 27.98
C VAL A 656 -4.29 -21.47 28.57
N ASP A 657 -5.44 -21.75 27.94
CA ASP A 657 -6.38 -22.76 28.43
C ASP A 657 -5.78 -24.18 28.34
N PRO A 658 -5.55 -24.88 29.47
CA PRO A 658 -4.99 -26.22 29.46
C PRO A 658 -5.91 -27.27 28.81
N ALA A 659 -7.22 -27.00 28.69
CA ALA A 659 -8.16 -27.89 28.02
C ALA A 659 -8.02 -27.87 26.49
N THR A 660 -7.36 -26.86 25.92
CA THR A 660 -7.14 -26.75 24.46
C THR A 660 -6.08 -27.76 23.99
N PRO A 661 -6.42 -28.71 23.09
CA PRO A 661 -5.46 -29.69 22.59
C PRO A 661 -4.31 -29.04 21.80
N PRO A 662 -3.05 -29.52 21.91
CA PRO A 662 -1.90 -28.94 21.21
C PRO A 662 -2.04 -28.93 19.69
N ARG A 663 -2.65 -29.97 19.11
CA ARG A 663 -2.94 -30.02 17.66
C ARG A 663 -3.79 -28.82 17.20
N HIS A 664 -4.72 -28.38 18.05
CA HIS A 664 -5.65 -27.32 17.72
C HIS A 664 -5.00 -25.94 17.87
N LEU A 665 -4.08 -25.81 18.82
CA LEU A 665 -3.20 -24.63 18.90
C LEU A 665 -2.22 -24.57 17.74
N ALA A 666 -1.75 -25.71 17.22
CA ALA A 666 -0.87 -25.75 16.06
C ALA A 666 -1.62 -25.36 14.78
N GLU A 667 -2.81 -25.95 14.56
CA GLU A 667 -3.74 -25.53 13.51
C GLU A 667 -4.04 -24.03 13.59
N LEU A 668 -4.25 -23.50 14.81
CA LEU A 668 -4.46 -22.07 15.01
C LEU A 668 -3.20 -21.25 14.71
N TYR A 669 -2.01 -21.67 15.18
CA TYR A 669 -0.74 -20.99 14.92
C TYR A 669 -0.44 -20.88 13.42
N ASP A 670 -0.72 -21.94 12.65
CA ASP A 670 -0.45 -21.98 11.21
C ASP A 670 -1.30 -20.97 10.42
N LEU A 671 -2.39 -20.46 11.02
CA LEU A 671 -3.20 -19.39 10.44
C LEU A 671 -2.60 -17.99 10.64
N PHE A 672 -1.58 -17.84 11.51
CA PHE A 672 -1.03 -16.53 11.86
C PHE A 672 -0.11 -16.00 10.75
N PRO A 673 -0.45 -14.84 10.15
CA PRO A 673 0.43 -14.19 9.18
C PRO A 673 1.76 -13.81 9.83
N TYR A 674 2.87 -14.02 9.12
CA TYR A 674 4.19 -13.59 9.61
C TYR A 674 4.33 -12.07 9.68
N THR A 675 3.66 -11.36 8.76
CA THR A 675 3.72 -9.90 8.61
C THR A 675 2.73 -9.13 9.49
N SER A 676 1.84 -9.82 10.21
CA SER A 676 0.80 -9.16 11.01
C SER A 676 1.35 -8.64 12.33
N GLN A 677 1.43 -7.31 12.46
CA GLN A 677 1.83 -6.67 13.71
C GLN A 677 0.78 -6.85 14.81
N ARG A 678 -0.51 -6.86 14.48
CA ARG A 678 -1.60 -7.05 15.46
C ARG A 678 -1.60 -8.46 16.06
N LEU A 679 -1.18 -9.45 15.27
CA LEU A 679 -1.15 -10.85 15.68
C LEU A 679 0.23 -11.28 16.18
N ALA A 680 1.27 -10.45 16.13
CA ALA A 680 2.62 -10.80 16.58
C ALA A 680 2.66 -11.28 18.04
N ALA A 681 2.06 -10.51 18.97
CA ALA A 681 2.05 -10.89 20.39
C ALA A 681 1.19 -12.14 20.68
N PRO A 682 -0.03 -12.29 20.13
CA PRO A 682 -0.78 -13.55 20.27
C PRO A 682 -0.10 -14.74 19.59
N ALA A 683 0.62 -14.55 18.47
CA ALA A 683 1.41 -15.61 17.83
C ALA A 683 2.51 -16.12 18.77
N ILE A 684 3.25 -15.21 19.42
CA ILE A 684 4.28 -15.54 20.41
C ILE A 684 3.66 -16.33 21.58
N ARG A 685 2.50 -15.89 22.09
CA ARG A 685 1.80 -16.59 23.18
C ARG A 685 1.34 -18.00 22.79
N ILE A 686 0.79 -18.17 21.60
CA ILE A 686 0.41 -19.51 21.10
C ILE A 686 1.66 -20.37 20.90
N ALA A 687 2.74 -19.84 20.30
CA ALA A 687 4.00 -20.56 20.12
C ALA A 687 4.60 -21.01 21.47
N HIS A 688 4.60 -20.15 22.50
CA HIS A 688 4.97 -20.53 23.86
C HIS A 688 4.07 -21.63 24.44
N GLY A 689 2.75 -21.50 24.24
CA GLY A 689 1.77 -22.50 24.67
C GLY A 689 1.99 -23.86 24.01
N LEU A 690 2.39 -23.88 22.74
CA LEU A 690 2.75 -25.09 21.99
C LEU A 690 4.03 -25.72 22.51
N VAL A 691 5.10 -24.93 22.69
CA VAL A 691 6.37 -25.42 23.26
C VAL A 691 6.13 -26.05 24.63
N THR A 692 5.38 -25.39 25.50
CA THR A 692 5.07 -25.89 26.85
C THR A 692 4.38 -27.25 26.81
N ARG A 693 3.35 -27.40 25.95
CA ARG A 693 2.56 -28.64 25.85
C ARG A 693 3.32 -29.75 25.13
N PHE A 694 3.99 -29.47 24.02
CA PHE A 694 4.77 -30.47 23.30
C PHE A 694 6.02 -30.89 24.07
N ARG A 695 6.57 -30.05 24.95
CA ARG A 695 7.63 -30.47 25.88
C ARG A 695 7.11 -31.53 26.84
N ALA A 696 6.01 -31.26 27.54
CA ALA A 696 5.39 -32.23 28.44
C ALA A 696 5.04 -33.56 27.72
N LEU A 697 4.48 -33.49 26.51
CA LEU A 697 4.18 -34.69 25.72
C LEU A 697 5.42 -35.41 25.18
N ALA A 698 6.49 -34.69 24.84
CA ALA A 698 7.75 -35.29 24.42
C ALA A 698 8.49 -35.96 25.59
N ASP A 699 8.29 -35.48 26.83
CA ASP A 699 8.79 -36.15 28.03
C ASP A 699 8.10 -37.51 28.26
N GLU A 700 6.83 -37.64 27.84
CA GLU A 700 6.05 -38.89 27.92
C GLU A 700 6.30 -39.84 26.73
N ASP A 701 6.28 -39.33 25.49
CA ASP A 701 6.49 -40.10 24.25
C ASP A 701 7.38 -39.30 23.26
N PRO A 702 8.72 -39.40 23.43
CA PRO A 702 9.67 -38.68 22.58
C PRO A 702 9.54 -39.05 21.10
N ALA A 703 9.28 -40.33 20.79
CA ALA A 703 9.24 -40.82 19.41
C ALA A 703 8.15 -40.13 18.59
N ARG A 704 7.04 -39.76 19.23
CA ARG A 704 5.91 -39.11 18.58
C ARG A 704 5.99 -37.58 18.59
N TYR A 705 6.44 -36.97 19.69
CA TYR A 705 6.27 -35.52 19.89
C TYR A 705 7.54 -34.69 19.77
N GLN A 706 8.73 -35.30 19.74
CA GLN A 706 9.99 -34.55 19.69
C GLN A 706 10.13 -33.67 18.42
N ARG A 707 9.62 -34.14 17.27
CA ARG A 707 9.58 -33.32 16.04
C ARG A 707 8.65 -32.11 16.18
N HIS A 708 7.50 -32.28 16.82
CA HIS A 708 6.52 -31.20 17.04
C HIS A 708 7.07 -30.14 17.99
N LEU A 709 7.82 -30.55 19.02
CA LEU A 709 8.57 -29.66 19.90
C LEU A 709 9.63 -28.87 19.12
N ALA A 710 10.44 -29.53 18.27
CA ALA A 710 11.47 -28.88 17.46
C ALA A 710 10.89 -27.81 16.51
N VAL A 711 9.80 -28.13 15.81
CA VAL A 711 9.08 -27.16 14.96
C VAL A 711 8.58 -25.98 15.78
N SER A 712 7.96 -26.24 16.93
CA SER A 712 7.39 -25.20 17.79
C SER A 712 8.47 -24.26 18.37
N LEU A 713 9.64 -24.81 18.72
CA LEU A 713 10.80 -24.04 19.20
C LEU A 713 11.42 -23.18 18.10
N ASN A 714 11.56 -23.69 16.87
CA ASN A 714 12.03 -22.89 15.74
C ASN A 714 11.09 -21.72 15.46
N ASN A 715 9.79 -21.99 15.43
CA ASN A 715 8.76 -20.98 15.20
C ASN A 715 8.76 -19.92 16.30
N LEU A 716 8.88 -20.33 17.57
CA LEU A 716 9.01 -19.42 18.71
C LEU A 716 10.28 -18.57 18.62
N GLY A 717 11.43 -19.19 18.31
CA GLY A 717 12.71 -18.51 18.14
C GLY A 717 12.67 -17.45 17.04
N PHE A 718 12.01 -17.75 15.92
CA PHE A 718 11.76 -16.80 14.84
C PHE A 718 10.89 -15.62 15.29
N ARG A 719 9.71 -15.88 15.89
CA ARG A 719 8.76 -14.84 16.32
C ARG A 719 9.31 -13.93 17.42
N LEU A 720 10.02 -14.49 18.42
CA LEU A 720 10.69 -13.70 19.46
C LEU A 720 11.78 -12.82 18.88
N GLY A 721 12.50 -13.36 17.90
CA GLY A 721 13.51 -12.64 17.17
C GLY A 721 12.99 -11.42 16.43
N ASP A 722 11.92 -11.60 15.65
CA ASP A 722 11.22 -10.53 14.93
C ASP A 722 10.67 -9.45 15.88
N ALA A 723 10.26 -9.84 17.08
CA ALA A 723 9.82 -8.92 18.14
C ALA A 723 10.97 -8.23 18.92
N GLY A 724 12.23 -8.44 18.55
CA GLY A 724 13.39 -7.86 19.24
C GLY A 724 13.76 -8.51 20.57
N LEU A 725 13.16 -9.64 20.93
CA LEU A 725 13.44 -10.41 22.16
C LEU A 725 14.56 -11.42 21.94
N GLY A 726 15.74 -10.93 21.55
CA GLY A 726 16.85 -11.74 21.03
C GLY A 726 17.38 -12.83 21.99
N ALA A 727 17.40 -12.58 23.30
CA ALA A 727 17.90 -13.57 24.27
C ALA A 727 16.98 -14.79 24.43
N GLU A 728 15.67 -14.56 24.51
CA GLU A 728 14.67 -15.64 24.57
C GLU A 728 14.59 -16.37 23.23
N GLY A 729 14.63 -15.62 22.12
CA GLY A 729 14.67 -16.19 20.77
C GLY A 729 15.91 -17.07 20.53
N LEU A 730 17.08 -16.68 21.04
CA LEU A 730 18.31 -17.46 20.98
C LEU A 730 18.18 -18.78 21.75
N ALA A 731 17.62 -18.76 22.96
CA ALA A 731 17.42 -19.96 23.75
C ALA A 731 16.51 -20.97 23.02
N ALA A 732 15.38 -20.51 22.49
CA ALA A 732 14.46 -21.34 21.70
C ALA A 732 15.13 -21.90 20.43
N SER A 733 15.90 -21.08 19.71
CA SER A 733 16.59 -21.50 18.48
C SER A 733 17.69 -22.55 18.76
N ARG A 734 18.45 -22.40 19.85
CA ARG A 734 19.46 -23.41 20.27
C ARG A 734 18.81 -24.75 20.60
N GLU A 735 17.69 -24.73 21.31
CA GLU A 735 16.95 -25.94 21.66
C GLU A 735 16.35 -26.62 20.41
N ALA A 736 15.79 -25.84 19.49
CA ALA A 736 15.28 -26.35 18.20
C ALA A 736 16.37 -27.09 17.42
N VAL A 737 17.55 -26.48 17.25
CA VAL A 737 18.70 -27.10 16.56
C VAL A 737 19.16 -28.38 17.27
N SER A 738 19.18 -28.39 18.60
CA SER A 738 19.53 -29.59 19.38
C SER A 738 18.60 -30.77 19.05
N HIS A 739 17.29 -30.54 19.04
CA HIS A 739 16.32 -31.56 18.67
C HIS A 739 16.44 -31.99 17.21
N TYR A 740 16.57 -31.03 16.27
CA TYR A 740 16.72 -31.34 14.86
C TYR A 740 18.00 -32.12 14.54
N ARG A 741 19.12 -31.87 15.24
CA ARG A 741 20.34 -32.67 15.09
C ARG A 741 20.15 -34.13 15.47
N VAL A 742 19.35 -34.42 16.50
CA VAL A 742 19.01 -35.81 16.88
C VAL A 742 18.09 -36.43 15.85
N LEU A 743 17.04 -35.70 15.44
CA LEU A 743 16.04 -36.19 14.48
C LEU A 743 16.63 -36.43 13.08
N ALA A 744 17.49 -35.53 12.59
CA ALA A 744 18.15 -35.64 11.29
C ALA A 744 19.12 -36.83 11.23
N LYS A 745 19.72 -37.26 12.34
CA LYS A 745 20.50 -38.51 12.38
C LYS A 745 19.64 -39.75 12.18
N ALA A 746 18.40 -39.74 12.68
CA ALA A 746 17.48 -40.86 12.57
C ALA A 746 16.73 -40.88 11.23
N ASN A 747 16.36 -39.71 10.70
CA ASN A 747 15.67 -39.56 9.43
C ASN A 747 16.11 -38.27 8.71
N PRO A 748 17.24 -38.31 7.97
CA PRO A 748 17.79 -37.14 7.29
C PRO A 748 16.79 -36.52 6.31
N ALA A 749 16.18 -37.32 5.44
CA ALA A 749 15.29 -36.84 4.38
C ALA A 749 14.11 -35.99 4.90
N ALA A 750 13.56 -36.33 6.07
CA ALA A 750 12.42 -35.61 6.63
C ALA A 750 12.79 -34.40 7.51
N CYS A 751 14.02 -34.34 8.03
CA CYS A 751 14.40 -33.40 9.08
C CYS A 751 15.53 -32.43 8.68
N LEU A 752 16.28 -32.71 7.61
CA LEU A 752 17.35 -31.84 7.12
C LEU A 752 16.87 -30.42 6.75
N PRO A 753 15.72 -30.23 6.07
CA PRO A 753 15.20 -28.88 5.81
C PRO A 753 14.93 -28.07 7.08
N GLY A 754 14.34 -28.72 8.09
CA GLY A 754 14.05 -28.10 9.39
C GLY A 754 15.32 -27.75 10.16
N LEU A 755 16.34 -28.62 10.09
CA LEU A 755 17.67 -28.34 10.67
C LEU A 755 18.34 -27.14 10.00
N ALA A 756 18.37 -27.10 8.67
CA ALA A 756 19.00 -26.03 7.90
C ALA A 756 18.36 -24.66 8.19
N GLN A 757 17.02 -24.57 8.18
CA GLN A 757 16.31 -23.34 8.54
C GLN A 757 16.55 -22.93 10.01
N SER A 758 16.54 -23.90 10.93
CA SER A 758 16.78 -23.61 12.36
C SER A 758 18.20 -23.11 12.61
N LEU A 759 19.19 -23.62 11.86
CA LEU A 759 20.58 -23.17 11.94
C LEU A 759 20.75 -21.75 11.36
N ASP A 760 20.09 -21.44 10.25
CA ASP A 760 20.12 -20.08 9.68
C ASP A 760 19.47 -19.07 10.64
N ASN A 761 18.30 -19.40 11.21
CA ASN A 761 17.64 -18.62 12.25
C ASN A 761 18.53 -18.45 13.49
N LEU A 762 19.15 -19.53 13.97
CA LEU A 762 20.10 -19.50 15.08
C LEU A 762 21.29 -18.58 14.78
N SER A 763 21.83 -18.62 13.56
CA SER A 763 22.94 -17.75 13.15
C SER A 763 22.57 -16.28 13.25
N ASN A 764 21.33 -15.92 12.90
CA ASN A 764 20.81 -14.56 13.00
C ASN A 764 20.67 -14.13 14.46
N ARG A 765 20.08 -14.96 15.33
CA ARG A 765 19.97 -14.65 16.77
C ARG A 765 21.33 -14.54 17.45
N LEU A 766 22.29 -15.40 17.12
CA LEU A 766 23.65 -15.34 17.63
C LEU A 766 24.36 -14.04 17.25
N ALA A 767 24.13 -13.56 16.02
CA ALA A 767 24.71 -12.29 15.58
C ALA A 767 24.10 -11.08 16.29
N GLU A 768 22.79 -11.08 16.53
CA GLU A 768 22.10 -10.01 17.27
C GLU A 768 22.61 -9.86 18.70
N VAL A 769 22.95 -10.97 19.36
CA VAL A 769 23.56 -10.93 20.71
C VAL A 769 25.09 -10.77 20.68
N GLY A 770 25.70 -10.61 19.50
CA GLY A 770 27.14 -10.35 19.35
C GLY A 770 28.06 -11.57 19.39
N LEU A 771 27.54 -12.80 19.39
CA LEU A 771 28.31 -14.04 19.40
C LEU A 771 28.76 -14.43 17.97
N ARG A 772 29.74 -13.69 17.44
CA ARG A 772 30.14 -13.74 16.02
C ARG A 772 30.68 -15.10 15.54
N GLU A 773 31.52 -15.76 16.32
CA GLU A 773 32.13 -17.06 15.94
C GLU A 773 31.11 -18.20 15.95
N GLU A 774 30.23 -18.25 16.96
CA GLU A 774 29.14 -19.22 17.01
C GLU A 774 28.14 -18.97 15.86
N SER A 775 27.84 -17.70 15.58
CA SER A 775 26.98 -17.31 14.46
C SER A 775 27.55 -17.78 13.12
N LEU A 776 28.85 -17.57 12.89
CA LEU A 776 29.55 -18.05 11.70
C LEU A 776 29.46 -19.57 11.57
N THR A 777 29.72 -20.30 12.67
CA THR A 777 29.67 -21.77 12.68
C THR A 777 28.26 -22.28 12.29
N ALA A 778 27.21 -21.70 12.88
CA ALA A 778 25.83 -22.07 12.57
C ALA A 778 25.47 -21.76 11.10
N SER A 779 25.90 -20.61 10.58
CA SER A 779 25.64 -20.23 9.18
C SER A 779 26.38 -21.13 8.19
N GLN A 780 27.62 -21.55 8.50
CA GLN A 780 28.36 -22.53 7.68
C GLN A 780 27.66 -23.89 7.64
N GLU A 781 27.19 -24.39 8.79
CA GLU A 781 26.43 -25.65 8.87
C GLU A 781 25.11 -25.56 8.09
N ALA A 782 24.40 -24.43 8.18
CA ALA A 782 23.18 -24.19 7.39
C ALA A 782 23.46 -24.27 5.89
N VAL A 783 24.50 -23.60 5.38
CA VAL A 783 24.88 -23.62 3.95
C VAL A 783 25.26 -25.03 3.50
N ILE A 784 25.95 -25.83 4.32
CA ILE A 784 26.26 -27.23 4.01
C ILE A 784 24.97 -28.01 3.76
N HIS A 785 23.99 -27.92 4.67
CA HIS A 785 22.73 -28.63 4.53
C HIS A 785 21.87 -28.10 3.37
N PHE A 786 21.84 -26.78 3.12
CA PHE A 786 21.15 -26.25 1.95
C PHE A 786 21.79 -26.70 0.63
N ARG A 787 23.12 -26.90 0.58
CA ARG A 787 23.77 -27.50 -0.61
C ARG A 787 23.35 -28.95 -0.82
N GLU A 788 23.32 -29.76 0.25
CA GLU A 788 22.80 -31.14 0.19
C GLU A 788 21.33 -31.19 -0.30
N LEU A 789 20.49 -30.25 0.15
CA LEU A 789 19.10 -30.13 -0.28
C LEU A 789 18.96 -29.69 -1.75
N VAL A 790 19.82 -28.78 -2.21
CA VAL A 790 19.85 -28.36 -3.61
C VAL A 790 20.27 -29.51 -4.54
N GLU A 791 21.22 -30.36 -4.13
CA GLU A 791 21.58 -31.56 -4.90
C GLU A 791 20.38 -32.51 -5.08
N ALA A 792 19.55 -32.66 -4.05
CA ALA A 792 18.36 -33.49 -4.09
C ALA A 792 17.20 -32.86 -4.89
N ASN A 793 16.96 -31.56 -4.72
CA ASN A 793 15.90 -30.83 -5.42
C ASN A 793 16.23 -29.33 -5.57
N PRO A 794 16.89 -28.93 -6.68
CA PRO A 794 17.30 -27.54 -6.89
C PRO A 794 16.11 -26.57 -6.94
N ALA A 795 15.00 -26.99 -7.55
CA ALA A 795 13.85 -26.11 -7.81
C ALA A 795 13.21 -25.56 -6.54
N ILE A 796 13.32 -26.29 -5.41
CA ILE A 796 12.76 -25.87 -4.12
C ILE A 796 13.78 -25.04 -3.33
N HIS A 797 15.05 -25.45 -3.31
CA HIS A 797 16.02 -24.97 -2.31
C HIS A 797 17.04 -23.94 -2.80
N LEU A 798 17.07 -23.61 -4.11
CA LEU A 798 18.02 -22.64 -4.67
C LEU A 798 17.88 -21.24 -4.04
N ALA A 799 16.65 -20.79 -3.76
CA ALA A 799 16.40 -19.48 -3.13
C ALA A 799 16.82 -19.46 -1.65
N ASP A 800 16.61 -20.58 -0.93
CA ASP A 800 17.02 -20.74 0.47
C ASP A 800 18.55 -20.71 0.58
N LEU A 801 19.26 -21.43 -0.30
CA LEU A 801 20.72 -21.43 -0.35
C LEU A 801 21.29 -20.03 -0.59
N ALA A 802 20.72 -19.25 -1.53
CA ALA A 802 21.16 -17.88 -1.77
C ALA A 802 20.99 -16.97 -0.54
N SER A 803 19.90 -17.17 0.22
CA SER A 803 19.65 -16.42 1.46
C SER A 803 20.65 -16.80 2.56
N ALA A 804 20.90 -18.10 2.75
CA ALA A 804 21.91 -18.59 3.68
C ALA A 804 23.32 -18.12 3.32
N LEU A 805 23.67 -18.06 2.02
CA LEU A 805 24.96 -17.53 1.55
C LEU A 805 25.13 -16.03 1.80
N ASN A 806 24.06 -15.23 1.63
CA ASN A 806 24.07 -13.81 2.02
C ASN A 806 24.31 -13.65 3.52
N ASN A 807 23.62 -14.43 4.36
CA ASN A 807 23.83 -14.43 5.80
C ASN A 807 25.27 -14.83 6.15
N LEU A 808 25.79 -15.87 5.50
CA LEU A 808 27.17 -16.34 5.67
C LEU A 808 28.20 -15.26 5.31
N SER A 809 28.01 -14.54 4.19
CA SER A 809 28.85 -13.40 3.81
C SER A 809 28.90 -12.34 4.91
N LEU A 810 27.74 -11.96 5.48
CA LEU A 810 27.69 -11.01 6.59
C LEU A 810 28.43 -11.53 7.84
N ARG A 811 28.33 -12.84 8.15
CA ARG A 811 29.05 -13.43 9.30
C ARG A 811 30.56 -13.48 9.08
N LEU A 812 31.00 -13.87 7.88
CA LEU A 812 32.41 -13.87 7.48
C LEU A 812 33.01 -12.47 7.51
N GLY A 813 32.28 -11.47 7.01
CA GLY A 813 32.68 -10.06 7.09
C GLY A 813 32.81 -9.58 8.54
N GLY A 814 31.88 -9.98 9.42
CA GLY A 814 31.89 -9.62 10.85
C GLY A 814 33.08 -10.17 11.66
N VAL A 815 33.71 -11.25 11.20
CA VAL A 815 34.96 -11.80 11.78
C VAL A 815 36.22 -11.42 10.98
N GLY A 816 36.10 -10.56 9.97
CA GLY A 816 37.22 -10.07 9.17
C GLY A 816 37.70 -11.01 8.06
N ARG A 817 36.97 -12.09 7.76
CA ARG A 817 37.28 -13.03 6.67
C ARG A 817 36.71 -12.52 5.33
N HIS A 818 37.16 -11.35 4.89
CA HIS A 818 36.58 -10.63 3.75
C HIS A 818 36.71 -11.35 2.40
N GLU A 819 37.76 -12.17 2.21
CA GLU A 819 37.91 -12.96 0.98
C GLU A 819 36.85 -14.05 0.87
N ASP A 820 36.59 -14.78 1.96
CA ASP A 820 35.54 -15.79 2.01
C ASP A 820 34.15 -15.16 1.93
N ALA A 821 33.96 -14.00 2.57
CA ALA A 821 32.71 -13.23 2.50
C ALA A 821 32.38 -12.88 1.05
N LEU A 822 33.37 -12.36 0.32
CA LEU A 822 33.27 -12.04 -1.10
C LEU A 822 32.96 -13.27 -1.97
N ALA A 823 33.49 -14.44 -1.64
CA ALA A 823 33.16 -15.67 -2.34
C ALA A 823 31.68 -16.05 -2.14
N ALA A 824 31.19 -15.99 -0.90
CA ALA A 824 29.80 -16.30 -0.57
C ALA A 824 28.81 -15.30 -1.21
N SER A 825 29.07 -13.99 -1.16
CA SER A 825 28.20 -12.97 -1.75
C SER A 825 28.18 -13.02 -3.29
N ARG A 826 29.29 -13.42 -3.93
CA ARG A 826 29.32 -13.70 -5.37
C ARG A 826 28.46 -14.88 -5.76
N GLU A 827 28.55 -15.99 -5.03
CA GLU A 827 27.73 -17.18 -5.26
C GLU A 827 26.24 -16.84 -5.10
N ALA A 828 25.87 -16.17 -4.01
CA ALA A 828 24.50 -15.73 -3.76
C ALA A 828 23.97 -14.81 -4.88
N SER A 829 24.75 -13.82 -5.29
CA SER A 829 24.37 -12.91 -6.38
C SER A 829 24.22 -13.62 -7.73
N ALA A 830 25.06 -14.61 -8.03
CA ALA A 830 24.95 -15.42 -9.24
C ALA A 830 23.68 -16.29 -9.26
N ILE A 831 23.32 -16.89 -8.12
CA ILE A 831 22.06 -17.63 -7.96
C ILE A 831 20.86 -16.69 -8.15
N ARG A 832 20.85 -15.55 -7.44
CA ARG A 832 19.75 -14.56 -7.54
C ARG A 832 19.60 -13.98 -8.94
N ARG A 833 20.69 -13.75 -9.66
CA ARG A 833 20.65 -13.34 -11.08
C ARG A 833 20.00 -14.40 -11.96
N THR A 834 20.27 -15.68 -11.71
CA THR A 834 19.66 -16.79 -12.46
C THR A 834 18.15 -16.86 -12.19
N LEU A 835 17.75 -16.74 -10.93
CA LEU A 835 16.34 -16.69 -10.52
C LEU A 835 15.62 -15.47 -11.14
N ALA A 836 16.22 -14.28 -11.11
CA ALA A 836 15.69 -13.07 -11.73
C ALA A 836 15.62 -13.10 -13.27
N ARG A 837 16.31 -14.03 -13.93
CA ARG A 837 16.10 -14.26 -15.39
C ARG A 837 14.90 -15.16 -15.65
N ALA A 838 14.59 -16.09 -14.74
CA ALA A 838 13.44 -16.98 -14.87
C ALA A 838 12.13 -16.28 -14.49
N ASN A 839 12.16 -15.46 -13.44
CA ASN A 839 11.05 -14.62 -13.01
C ASN A 839 11.59 -13.28 -12.53
N HIS A 840 11.56 -12.28 -13.42
CA HIS A 840 12.18 -10.97 -13.16
C HIS A 840 11.55 -10.25 -11.98
N ALA A 841 10.22 -10.11 -11.99
CA ALA A 841 9.51 -9.35 -10.96
C ALA A 841 9.70 -9.96 -9.56
N ALA A 842 9.51 -11.29 -9.41
CA ALA A 842 9.58 -11.95 -8.11
C ALA A 842 10.99 -12.02 -7.46
N HIS A 843 12.07 -11.77 -8.22
CA HIS A 843 13.43 -11.99 -7.74
C HIS A 843 14.35 -10.77 -7.88
N LEU A 844 13.90 -9.68 -8.51
CA LEU A 844 14.69 -8.47 -8.66
C LEU A 844 15.08 -7.82 -7.31
N PRO A 845 14.19 -7.67 -6.31
CA PRO A 845 14.55 -7.06 -5.02
C PRO A 845 15.64 -7.87 -4.31
N ASN A 846 15.45 -9.18 -4.23
CA ASN A 846 16.42 -10.09 -3.62
C ASN A 846 17.77 -10.13 -4.36
N HIS A 847 17.78 -9.91 -5.68
CA HIS A 847 19.02 -9.76 -6.44
C HIS A 847 19.74 -8.45 -6.10
N ALA A 848 19.00 -7.34 -6.02
CA ALA A 848 19.54 -6.04 -5.63
C ALA A 848 20.13 -6.07 -4.21
N GLN A 849 19.47 -6.75 -3.26
CA GLN A 849 20.02 -6.95 -1.91
C GLN A 849 21.34 -7.73 -1.91
N SER A 850 21.43 -8.83 -2.69
CA SER A 850 22.70 -9.57 -2.84
C SER A 850 23.81 -8.71 -3.47
N LEU A 851 23.47 -7.78 -4.37
CA LEU A 851 24.43 -6.84 -4.97
C LEU A 851 24.95 -5.80 -3.94
N ILE A 852 24.11 -5.38 -2.98
CA ILE A 852 24.55 -4.53 -1.86
C ILE A 852 25.57 -5.26 -0.97
N ASN A 853 25.28 -6.51 -0.59
CA ASN A 853 26.22 -7.31 0.20
C ASN A 853 27.54 -7.53 -0.55
N LEU A 854 27.46 -7.85 -1.85
CA LEU A 854 28.62 -7.98 -2.72
C LEU A 854 29.45 -6.68 -2.79
N SER A 855 28.79 -5.52 -2.91
CA SER A 855 29.48 -4.22 -2.90
C SER A 855 30.20 -3.97 -1.58
N THR A 856 29.57 -4.27 -0.45
CA THR A 856 30.17 -4.13 0.89
C THR A 856 31.43 -4.99 1.01
N ASP A 857 31.39 -6.26 0.61
CA ASP A 857 32.55 -7.14 0.65
C ASP A 857 33.68 -6.66 -0.30
N LEU A 858 33.33 -6.14 -1.47
CA LEU A 858 34.28 -5.55 -2.41
C LEU A 858 34.95 -4.28 -1.86
N LEU A 859 34.23 -3.44 -1.10
CA LEU A 859 34.82 -2.28 -0.41
C LEU A 859 35.87 -2.70 0.60
N MET A 860 35.58 -3.72 1.40
CA MET A 860 36.50 -4.23 2.42
C MET A 860 37.76 -4.84 1.79
N MET A 861 37.65 -5.42 0.59
CA MET A 861 38.79 -5.96 -0.19
C MET A 861 39.54 -4.90 -1.01
N GLY A 862 39.18 -3.62 -0.91
CA GLY A 862 39.83 -2.56 -1.67
C GLY A 862 39.51 -2.53 -3.17
N ARG A 863 38.50 -3.29 -3.62
CA ARG A 863 38.09 -3.40 -5.03
C ARG A 863 36.99 -2.38 -5.34
N TRP A 864 37.34 -1.11 -5.20
CA TRP A 864 36.37 0.00 -5.18
C TRP A 864 35.59 0.18 -6.48
N GLU A 865 36.20 -0.06 -7.64
CA GLU A 865 35.53 0.05 -8.95
C GLU A 865 34.44 -1.01 -9.13
N GLU A 866 34.73 -2.27 -8.79
CA GLU A 866 33.73 -3.35 -8.83
C GLU A 866 32.64 -3.16 -7.79
N SER A 867 33.00 -2.66 -6.60
CA SER A 867 32.02 -2.30 -5.59
C SER A 867 31.05 -1.22 -6.11
N LEU A 868 31.58 -0.17 -6.72
CA LEU A 868 30.79 0.91 -7.29
C LEU A 868 29.85 0.39 -8.39
N ALA A 869 30.32 -0.49 -9.27
CA ALA A 869 29.50 -1.10 -10.31
C ALA A 869 28.35 -1.93 -9.72
N ALA A 870 28.63 -2.78 -8.72
CA ALA A 870 27.61 -3.63 -8.10
C ALA A 870 26.52 -2.81 -7.38
N VAL A 871 26.90 -1.79 -6.60
CA VAL A 871 25.90 -0.97 -5.89
C VAL A 871 25.20 0.02 -6.82
N GLN A 872 25.83 0.46 -7.90
CA GLN A 872 25.17 1.25 -8.93
C GLN A 872 24.08 0.43 -9.63
N GLU A 873 24.34 -0.85 -9.94
CA GLU A 873 23.33 -1.78 -10.44
C GLU A 873 22.19 -1.97 -9.42
N ALA A 874 22.51 -2.24 -8.15
CA ALA A 874 21.51 -2.38 -7.09
C ALA A 874 20.64 -1.12 -6.91
N THR A 875 21.26 0.05 -6.92
CA THR A 875 20.55 1.34 -6.81
C THR A 875 19.67 1.58 -8.04
N GLY A 876 20.11 1.17 -9.24
CA GLY A 876 19.30 1.23 -10.45
C GLY A 876 18.05 0.36 -10.35
N HIS A 877 18.19 -0.87 -9.85
CA HIS A 877 17.06 -1.77 -9.60
C HIS A 877 16.10 -1.18 -8.57
N TYR A 878 16.59 -0.72 -7.42
CA TYR A 878 15.73 -0.13 -6.39
C TYR A 878 15.12 1.21 -6.79
N ARG A 879 15.76 2.00 -7.68
CA ARG A 879 15.12 3.20 -8.26
C ARG A 879 13.98 2.83 -9.20
N ALA A 880 14.18 1.86 -10.08
CA ALA A 880 13.12 1.39 -10.97
C ALA A 880 11.94 0.79 -10.17
N LEU A 881 12.25 0.03 -9.11
CA LEU A 881 11.25 -0.49 -8.18
C LEU A 881 10.56 0.64 -7.40
N ALA A 882 11.27 1.69 -6.98
CA ALA A 882 10.69 2.86 -6.31
C ALA A 882 9.89 3.79 -7.24
N GLU A 883 10.15 3.78 -8.55
CA GLU A 883 9.31 4.46 -9.54
C GLU A 883 7.93 3.81 -9.66
N THR A 884 7.89 2.48 -9.52
CA THR A 884 6.63 1.74 -9.41
C THR A 884 6.03 1.90 -8.01
N ASP A 885 6.83 1.75 -6.96
CA ASP A 885 6.39 1.67 -5.57
C ASP A 885 7.38 2.34 -4.63
N LEU A 886 7.15 3.63 -4.36
CA LEU A 886 8.00 4.36 -3.46
C LEU A 886 7.90 3.81 -2.03
N ASP A 887 6.70 3.50 -1.53
CA ASP A 887 6.51 3.19 -0.10
C ASP A 887 7.18 1.85 0.29
N ALA A 888 7.20 0.86 -0.60
CA ALA A 888 7.83 -0.43 -0.32
C ALA A 888 9.36 -0.43 -0.41
N TYR A 889 9.88 0.15 -1.49
CA TYR A 889 11.30 0.04 -1.80
C TYR A 889 12.10 1.26 -1.33
N GLN A 890 11.45 2.25 -0.70
CA GLN A 890 12.13 3.40 -0.13
C GLN A 890 13.16 3.03 0.95
N PRO A 891 12.93 2.09 1.89
CA PRO A 891 13.96 1.63 2.82
C PRO A 891 15.16 1.01 2.10
N ASP A 892 14.90 0.12 1.14
CA ASP A 892 15.95 -0.58 0.40
C ASP A 892 16.74 0.34 -0.52
N LEU A 893 16.06 1.29 -1.18
CA LEU A 893 16.69 2.35 -1.96
C LEU A 893 17.59 3.22 -1.06
N ALA A 894 17.13 3.58 0.13
CA ALA A 894 17.95 4.34 1.08
C ALA A 894 19.19 3.55 1.53
N ALA A 895 19.07 2.24 1.77
CA ALA A 895 20.19 1.36 2.09
C ALA A 895 21.18 1.19 0.91
N ALA A 896 20.67 1.10 -0.33
CA ALA A 896 21.47 1.06 -1.54
C ALA A 896 22.26 2.36 -1.73
N LEU A 897 21.59 3.51 -1.60
CA LEU A 897 22.19 4.85 -1.70
C LEU A 897 23.25 5.09 -0.62
N HIS A 898 23.02 4.59 0.59
CA HIS A 898 24.01 4.62 1.66
C HIS A 898 25.31 3.91 1.25
N THR A 899 25.19 2.69 0.72
CA THR A 899 26.34 1.91 0.26
C THR A 899 27.00 2.56 -0.97
N PHE A 900 26.19 3.13 -1.86
CA PHE A 900 26.64 3.86 -3.05
C PHE A 900 27.47 5.09 -2.67
N ALA A 901 27.03 5.87 -1.68
CA ALA A 901 27.77 7.01 -1.16
C ALA A 901 29.14 6.59 -0.59
N ASN A 902 29.21 5.45 0.08
CA ASN A 902 30.48 4.92 0.61
C ASN A 902 31.44 4.50 -0.51
N ALA A 903 30.93 3.83 -1.56
CA ALA A 903 31.74 3.46 -2.72
C ALA A 903 32.26 4.69 -3.48
N LEU A 904 31.42 5.71 -3.70
CA LEU A 904 31.82 6.97 -4.32
C LEU A 904 32.89 7.71 -3.50
N ALA A 905 32.77 7.72 -2.17
CA ALA A 905 33.75 8.36 -1.30
C ALA A 905 35.12 7.67 -1.38
N LYS A 906 35.16 6.34 -1.40
CA LYS A 906 36.42 5.58 -1.58
C LYS A 906 37.07 5.83 -2.94
N MET A 907 36.29 6.15 -3.97
CA MET A 907 36.78 6.57 -5.29
C MET A 907 37.21 8.05 -5.36
N GLY A 908 37.15 8.79 -4.25
CA GLY A 908 37.51 10.22 -4.21
C GLY A 908 36.47 11.15 -4.84
N ARG A 909 35.26 10.66 -5.13
CA ARG A 909 34.16 11.42 -5.75
C ARG A 909 33.30 12.10 -4.68
N ALA A 910 33.92 12.98 -3.89
CA ALA A 910 33.35 13.54 -2.66
C ALA A 910 31.98 14.24 -2.84
N HIS A 911 31.81 15.04 -3.91
CA HIS A 911 30.55 15.73 -4.17
C HIS A 911 29.40 14.77 -4.52
N GLU A 912 29.67 13.73 -5.30
CA GLU A 912 28.67 12.73 -5.68
C GLU A 912 28.32 11.83 -4.49
N ALA A 913 29.32 11.49 -3.67
CA ALA A 913 29.11 10.78 -2.41
C ALA A 913 28.23 11.58 -1.44
N LEU A 914 28.42 12.89 -1.35
CA LEU A 914 27.55 13.76 -0.55
C LEU A 914 26.11 13.77 -1.08
N ALA A 915 25.92 13.89 -2.40
CA ALA A 915 24.59 13.89 -3.01
C ALA A 915 23.83 12.58 -2.71
N ALA A 916 24.48 11.43 -2.91
CA ALA A 916 23.88 10.12 -2.60
C ALA A 916 23.55 9.97 -1.10
N SER A 917 24.42 10.45 -0.21
CA SER A 917 24.20 10.41 1.25
C SER A 917 23.04 11.31 1.69
N GLN A 918 22.87 12.48 1.05
CA GLN A 918 21.74 13.38 1.30
C GLN A 918 20.42 12.80 0.78
N GLU A 919 20.44 12.15 -0.39
CA GLU A 919 19.29 11.40 -0.95
C GLU A 919 18.84 10.29 0.01
N ALA A 920 19.78 9.44 0.46
CA ALA A 920 19.50 8.40 1.46
C ALA A 920 18.89 8.97 2.75
N THR A 921 19.45 10.06 3.28
CA THR A 921 18.94 10.74 4.48
C THR A 921 17.55 11.31 4.27
N GLY A 922 17.25 11.83 3.08
CA GLY A 922 15.91 12.30 2.69
C GLY A 922 14.88 11.17 2.75
N HIS A 923 15.22 10.01 2.20
CA HIS A 923 14.37 8.81 2.27
C HIS A 923 14.13 8.34 3.71
N TYR A 924 15.18 8.24 4.53
CA TYR A 924 15.01 7.84 5.94
C TYR A 924 14.21 8.85 6.77
N ARG A 925 14.33 10.16 6.51
CA ARG A 925 13.48 11.16 7.18
C ARG A 925 12.00 11.01 6.83
N ALA A 926 11.69 10.71 5.57
CA ALA A 926 10.31 10.45 5.17
C ALA A 926 9.76 9.16 5.80
N LEU A 927 10.57 8.10 5.89
CA LEU A 927 10.22 6.85 6.59
C LEU A 927 9.95 7.08 8.09
N VAL A 928 10.82 7.82 8.78
CA VAL A 928 10.62 8.18 10.20
C VAL A 928 9.37 9.02 10.40
N LYS A 929 8.99 9.87 9.44
CA LYS A 929 7.74 10.64 9.51
C LYS A 929 6.48 9.76 9.44
N ALA A 930 6.54 8.67 8.68
CA ALA A 930 5.45 7.70 8.55
C ALA A 930 5.41 6.72 9.74
N ASN A 931 6.56 6.12 10.09
CA ASN A 931 6.70 5.16 11.18
C ASN A 931 8.07 5.34 11.89
N PRO A 932 8.12 6.10 13.01
CA PRO A 932 9.39 6.45 13.63
C PRO A 932 10.19 5.27 14.17
N ALA A 933 9.55 4.35 14.90
CA ALA A 933 10.24 3.36 15.73
C ALA A 933 11.24 2.47 14.97
N PRO A 934 10.92 1.86 13.81
CA PRO A 934 11.86 0.99 13.10
C PRO A 934 12.99 1.73 12.38
N HIS A 935 12.79 2.99 11.99
CA HIS A 935 13.70 3.69 11.06
C HIS A 935 14.65 4.70 11.73
N LEU A 936 14.50 4.94 13.03
CA LEU A 936 15.38 5.85 13.78
C LEU A 936 16.86 5.42 13.77
N PRO A 937 17.22 4.13 13.96
CA PRO A 937 18.62 3.70 13.90
C PRO A 937 19.26 3.98 12.53
N ASP A 938 18.54 3.71 11.45
CA ASP A 938 19.04 3.89 10.08
C ASP A 938 19.16 5.37 9.71
N LEU A 939 18.23 6.21 10.17
CA LEU A 939 18.33 7.67 10.01
C LEU A 939 19.59 8.21 10.71
N ALA A 940 19.85 7.79 11.96
CA ALA A 940 21.05 8.21 12.69
C ALA A 940 22.33 7.80 11.94
N GLN A 941 22.36 6.56 11.43
CA GLN A 941 23.48 6.06 10.65
C GLN A 941 23.70 6.84 9.33
N SER A 942 22.61 7.18 8.63
CA SER A 942 22.68 8.00 7.41
C SER A 942 23.11 9.45 7.68
N LEU A 943 22.69 10.02 8.81
CA LEU A 943 23.11 11.36 9.26
C LEU A 943 24.60 11.41 9.61
N ASN A 944 25.12 10.38 10.29
CA ASN A 944 26.56 10.27 10.56
C ASN A 944 27.36 10.21 9.26
N ASN A 945 26.94 9.37 8.29
CA ASN A 945 27.60 9.35 6.98
C ASN A 945 27.51 10.68 6.24
N THR A 946 26.35 11.34 6.27
CA THR A 946 26.19 12.67 5.67
C THR A 946 27.11 13.69 6.34
N SER A 947 27.27 13.62 7.67
CA SER A 947 28.25 14.43 8.39
C SER A 947 29.65 14.20 7.87
N LEU A 948 30.07 12.93 7.72
CA LEU A 948 31.37 12.56 7.18
C LEU A 948 31.61 13.19 5.79
N ARG A 949 30.66 13.01 4.86
CA ARG A 949 30.73 13.57 3.49
C ARG A 949 30.74 15.09 3.46
N LEU A 950 29.95 15.75 4.32
CA LEU A 950 29.95 17.21 4.43
C LEU A 950 31.32 17.75 4.81
N GLY A 951 32.05 17.07 5.69
CA GLY A 951 33.42 17.48 5.97
C GLY A 951 34.39 17.18 4.84
N GLU A 952 34.26 16.08 4.11
CA GLU A 952 35.14 15.83 2.94
C GLU A 952 35.08 16.95 1.89
N VAL A 953 33.95 17.68 1.81
CA VAL A 953 33.77 18.86 0.94
C VAL A 953 33.95 20.21 1.65
N GLY A 954 34.41 20.23 2.90
CA GLY A 954 34.68 21.46 3.65
C GLY A 954 33.48 22.16 4.31
N ARG A 955 32.30 21.54 4.34
CA ARG A 955 31.06 22.09 4.90
C ARG A 955 30.87 21.70 6.37
N TRP A 956 31.82 22.07 7.21
CA TRP A 956 31.95 21.60 8.60
C TRP A 956 30.75 21.93 9.50
N VAL A 957 30.16 23.11 9.35
CA VAL A 957 29.01 23.56 10.17
C VAL A 957 27.79 22.69 9.93
N GLU A 958 27.50 22.36 8.67
CA GLU A 958 26.38 21.49 8.31
C GLU A 958 26.66 20.04 8.72
N GLY A 959 27.91 19.60 8.58
CA GLY A 959 28.33 18.30 9.07
C GLY A 959 28.15 18.17 10.58
N LEU A 960 28.45 19.23 11.34
CA LEU A 960 28.24 19.27 12.78
C LEU A 960 26.76 19.16 13.15
N ALA A 961 25.87 19.86 12.44
CA ALA A 961 24.43 19.76 12.67
C ALA A 961 23.91 18.34 12.43
N ALA A 962 24.34 17.69 11.34
CA ALA A 962 23.92 16.33 11.01
C ALA A 962 24.32 15.30 12.09
N ILE A 963 25.57 15.34 12.57
CA ILE A 963 26.02 14.40 13.61
C ILE A 963 25.41 14.70 14.99
N GLN A 964 25.07 15.95 15.29
CA GLN A 964 24.33 16.31 16.51
C GLN A 964 22.92 15.70 16.51
N GLU A 965 22.23 15.73 15.37
CA GLU A 965 20.93 15.05 15.19
C GLU A 965 21.07 13.53 15.38
N ALA A 966 22.10 12.91 14.77
CA ALA A 966 22.38 11.47 14.94
C ALA A 966 22.60 11.09 16.42
N ILE A 967 23.42 11.86 17.14
CA ILE A 967 23.69 11.63 18.58
C ILE A 967 22.44 11.78 19.43
N ALA A 968 21.58 12.76 19.13
CA ALA A 968 20.31 12.93 19.85
C ALA A 968 19.41 11.70 19.71
N ILE A 969 19.32 11.15 18.49
CA ILE A 969 18.60 9.90 18.22
C ILE A 969 19.26 8.72 18.97
N ARG A 970 20.59 8.57 18.87
CA ARG A 970 21.33 7.47 19.51
C ARG A 970 21.28 7.50 21.03
N ARG A 971 21.23 8.68 21.66
CA ARG A 971 21.02 8.82 23.11
C ARG A 971 19.65 8.29 23.52
N SER A 972 18.59 8.72 22.83
CA SER A 972 17.23 8.21 23.06
C SER A 972 17.13 6.69 22.93
N LEU A 973 17.75 6.13 21.88
CA LEU A 973 17.81 4.68 21.67
C LEU A 973 18.62 3.95 22.76
N THR A 974 19.73 4.54 23.23
CA THR A 974 20.57 3.97 24.29
C THR A 974 19.85 3.97 25.65
N ASP A 975 19.01 4.96 25.92
CA ASP A 975 18.18 4.99 27.13
C ASP A 975 17.15 3.84 27.15
N ALA A 976 16.64 3.46 25.98
CA ALA A 976 15.74 2.31 25.83
C ALA A 976 16.47 0.96 25.84
N ASN A 977 17.60 0.85 25.14
CA ASN A 977 18.43 -0.35 25.09
C ASN A 977 19.92 -0.01 24.96
N ARG A 978 20.57 0.09 26.13
CA ARG A 978 21.98 0.47 26.22
C ARG A 978 22.92 -0.51 25.53
N ALA A 979 22.68 -1.82 25.70
CA ALA A 979 23.60 -2.83 25.18
C ALA A 979 23.69 -2.78 23.65
N THR A 980 22.56 -2.54 22.98
CA THR A 980 22.49 -2.51 21.52
C THR A 980 23.03 -1.21 20.92
N HIS A 981 22.75 -0.05 21.52
CA HIS A 981 23.00 1.24 20.86
C HIS A 981 24.23 2.02 21.37
N LEU A 982 24.84 1.59 22.49
CA LEU A 982 26.03 2.24 23.04
C LEU A 982 27.25 2.25 22.09
N PRO A 983 27.56 1.17 21.32
CA PRO A 983 28.70 1.19 20.40
C PRO A 983 28.57 2.26 19.30
N ASP A 984 27.37 2.43 18.76
CA ASP A 984 27.10 3.42 17.71
C ASP A 984 27.15 4.84 18.27
N LEU A 985 26.61 5.07 19.48
CA LEU A 985 26.73 6.35 20.17
C LEU A 985 28.20 6.73 20.40
N ALA A 986 29.04 5.79 20.84
CA ALA A 986 30.47 6.03 21.04
C ALA A 986 31.19 6.40 19.72
N THR A 987 30.78 5.77 18.62
CA THR A 987 31.31 6.07 17.28
C THR A 987 30.90 7.47 16.82
N ASP A 988 29.64 7.85 17.01
CA ASP A 988 29.16 9.19 16.67
C ASP A 988 29.83 10.27 17.52
N LEU A 989 30.07 10.01 18.81
CA LEU A 989 30.82 10.89 19.72
C LEU A 989 32.30 11.04 19.30
N ASN A 990 32.93 9.97 18.83
CA ASN A 990 34.27 10.05 18.25
C ASN A 990 34.26 10.90 16.97
N ASN A 991 33.28 10.72 16.09
CA ASN A 991 33.19 11.46 14.84
C ASN A 991 32.89 12.96 15.06
N ILE A 992 31.97 13.31 15.99
CA ILE A 992 31.68 14.71 16.30
C ILE A 992 32.90 15.41 16.92
N SER A 993 33.77 14.69 17.66
CA SER A 993 35.01 15.27 18.20
C SER A 993 35.90 15.83 17.08
N VAL A 994 36.05 15.06 15.99
CA VAL A 994 36.79 15.48 14.80
C VAL A 994 36.13 16.68 14.13
N ARG A 995 34.79 16.70 14.03
CA ARG A 995 34.04 17.82 13.44
C ARG A 995 34.17 19.11 14.26
N PHE A 996 34.14 19.01 15.59
CA PHE A 996 34.41 20.14 16.47
C PHE A 996 35.83 20.68 16.27
N GLY A 997 36.83 19.80 16.13
CA GLY A 997 38.21 20.20 15.83
C GLY A 997 38.34 20.93 14.49
N GLN A 998 37.72 20.41 13.43
CA GLN A 998 37.68 21.05 12.10
C GLN A 998 36.99 22.43 12.12
N ALA A 999 36.03 22.63 13.04
CA ALA A 999 35.38 23.92 13.27
C ALA A 999 36.14 24.83 14.27
N GLY A 1000 37.32 24.42 14.75
CA GLY A 1000 38.13 25.16 15.73
C GLY A 1000 37.58 25.16 17.17
N GLN A 1001 36.59 24.32 17.47
CA GLN A 1001 35.94 24.23 18.79
C GLN A 1001 36.61 23.16 19.67
N TRP A 1002 37.90 23.34 19.94
CA TRP A 1002 38.75 22.31 20.57
C TRP A 1002 38.32 21.85 21.97
N GLU A 1003 37.72 22.72 22.78
CA GLU A 1003 37.17 22.33 24.09
C GLU A 1003 35.98 21.35 23.97
N LYS A 1004 35.11 21.56 22.98
CA LYS A 1004 34.00 20.63 22.71
C LYS A 1004 34.49 19.34 22.07
N ALA A 1005 35.51 19.43 21.20
CA ALA A 1005 36.18 18.26 20.64
C ALA A 1005 36.76 17.37 21.75
N LEU A 1006 37.46 17.99 22.71
CA LEU A 1006 38.02 17.31 23.86
C LEU A 1006 36.95 16.60 24.70
N ALA A 1007 35.86 17.29 25.04
CA ALA A 1007 34.76 16.70 25.82
C ALA A 1007 34.14 15.48 25.11
N ALA A 1008 33.84 15.60 23.81
CA ALA A 1008 33.27 14.51 23.03
C ALA A 1008 34.24 13.32 22.89
N ALA A 1009 35.53 13.58 22.66
CA ALA A 1009 36.56 12.53 22.57
C ALA A 1009 36.74 11.80 23.92
N GLN A 1010 36.66 12.51 25.04
CA GLN A 1010 36.71 11.89 26.38
C GLN A 1010 35.50 10.99 26.64
N GLU A 1011 34.29 11.44 26.28
CA GLU A 1011 33.06 10.65 26.40
C GLU A 1011 33.16 9.36 25.53
N ALA A 1012 33.60 9.50 24.28
CA ALA A 1012 33.81 8.37 23.37
C ALA A 1012 34.82 7.35 23.92
N VAL A 1013 35.99 7.79 24.38
CA VAL A 1013 37.01 6.92 24.99
C VAL A 1013 36.47 6.22 26.24
N GLY A 1014 35.70 6.93 27.08
CA GLY A 1014 35.04 6.33 28.25
C GLY A 1014 34.10 5.19 27.88
N HIS A 1015 33.28 5.36 26.85
CA HIS A 1015 32.41 4.31 26.34
C HIS A 1015 33.17 3.16 25.69
N PHE A 1016 34.17 3.44 24.86
CA PHE A 1016 34.98 2.38 24.23
C PHE A 1016 35.80 1.58 25.23
N ARG A 1017 36.27 2.18 26.34
CA ARG A 1017 36.92 1.43 27.43
C ARG A 1017 35.95 0.43 28.07
N ALA A 1018 34.74 0.88 28.45
CA ALA A 1018 33.72 -0.01 29.01
C ALA A 1018 33.30 -1.13 28.03
N LEU A 1019 33.19 -0.82 26.74
CA LEU A 1019 32.91 -1.81 25.71
C LEU A 1019 34.08 -2.81 25.52
N THR A 1020 35.32 -2.34 25.61
CA THR A 1020 36.52 -3.18 25.49
C THR A 1020 36.67 -4.13 26.69
N GLU A 1021 36.24 -3.75 27.89
CA GLU A 1021 36.23 -4.65 29.06
C GLU A 1021 35.35 -5.88 28.85
N THR A 1022 34.25 -5.73 28.10
CA THR A 1022 33.29 -6.81 27.82
C THR A 1022 33.61 -7.57 26.54
N ASN A 1023 34.09 -6.88 25.50
CA ASN A 1023 34.47 -7.49 24.23
C ASN A 1023 35.70 -6.80 23.62
N PRO A 1024 36.92 -7.19 24.05
CA PRO A 1024 38.14 -6.57 23.55
C PRO A 1024 38.32 -6.71 22.04
N ALA A 1025 38.00 -7.89 21.49
CA ALA A 1025 38.22 -8.18 20.07
C ALA A 1025 37.41 -7.24 19.15
N ALA A 1026 36.18 -6.88 19.55
CA ALA A 1026 35.33 -6.01 18.75
C ALA A 1026 35.65 -4.51 18.89
N HIS A 1027 36.09 -4.06 20.07
CA HIS A 1027 36.11 -2.63 20.39
C HIS A 1027 37.51 -2.02 20.59
N LEU A 1028 38.56 -2.84 20.73
CA LEU A 1028 39.94 -2.36 20.86
C LEU A 1028 40.40 -1.49 19.66
N PRO A 1029 40.06 -1.79 18.40
CA PRO A 1029 40.39 -0.90 17.27
C PRO A 1029 39.76 0.50 17.42
N HIS A 1030 38.49 0.55 17.83
CA HIS A 1030 37.77 1.82 17.99
C HIS A 1030 38.30 2.63 19.17
N LEU A 1031 38.68 1.96 20.27
CA LEU A 1031 39.36 2.59 21.39
C LEU A 1031 40.69 3.22 20.97
N ALA A 1032 41.51 2.52 20.18
CA ALA A 1032 42.79 3.04 19.69
C ALA A 1032 42.59 4.29 18.82
N SER A 1033 41.64 4.27 17.88
CA SER A 1033 41.31 5.44 17.05
C SER A 1033 40.77 6.61 17.89
N ALA A 1034 39.89 6.35 18.87
CA ALA A 1034 39.35 7.37 19.75
C ALA A 1034 40.43 8.01 20.64
N LEU A 1035 41.38 7.22 21.14
CA LEU A 1035 42.54 7.71 21.89
C LEU A 1035 43.46 8.58 21.03
N SER A 1036 43.65 8.24 19.75
CA SER A 1036 44.38 9.09 18.81
C SER A 1036 43.67 10.43 18.59
N ASN A 1037 42.34 10.45 18.42
CA ASN A 1037 41.58 11.69 18.27
C ASN A 1037 41.55 12.53 19.56
N LEU A 1038 41.47 11.85 20.71
CA LEU A 1038 41.61 12.49 22.03
C LEU A 1038 42.99 13.14 22.18
N SER A 1039 44.06 12.47 21.72
CA SER A 1039 45.42 13.03 21.78
C SER A 1039 45.55 14.34 21.00
N LEU A 1040 44.94 14.42 19.81
CA LEU A 1040 44.89 15.65 19.01
C LEU A 1040 44.13 16.77 19.73
N SER A 1041 42.96 16.47 20.31
CA SER A 1041 42.18 17.47 21.05
C SER A 1041 42.91 17.96 22.31
N LEU A 1042 43.65 17.08 22.98
CA LEU A 1042 44.50 17.44 24.13
C LEU A 1042 45.70 18.30 23.71
N GLN A 1043 46.29 18.05 22.53
CA GLN A 1043 47.38 18.85 21.99
C GLN A 1043 46.92 20.29 21.73
N GLU A 1044 45.81 20.46 21.02
CA GLU A 1044 45.27 21.77 20.64
C GLU A 1044 44.74 22.58 21.84
N THR A 1045 44.37 21.91 22.92
CA THR A 1045 44.03 22.56 24.21
C THR A 1045 45.24 22.79 25.12
N GLY A 1046 46.46 22.53 24.64
CA GLY A 1046 47.72 22.78 25.37
C GLY A 1046 48.08 21.76 26.45
N GLN A 1047 47.40 20.61 26.50
CA GLN A 1047 47.62 19.55 27.48
C GLN A 1047 48.62 18.48 26.99
N LEU A 1048 49.82 18.93 26.58
CA LEU A 1048 50.83 18.12 25.86
C LEU A 1048 51.16 16.77 26.52
N GLN A 1049 51.32 16.73 27.86
CA GLN A 1049 51.65 15.48 28.56
C GLN A 1049 50.51 14.44 28.51
N LYS A 1050 49.25 14.89 28.59
CA LYS A 1050 48.09 13.99 28.46
C LYS A 1050 47.91 13.56 27.01
N ALA A 1051 48.16 14.44 26.05
CA ALA A 1051 48.14 14.12 24.62
C ALA A 1051 49.16 13.00 24.32
N LEU A 1052 50.38 13.13 24.84
CA LEU A 1052 51.42 12.12 24.68
C LEU A 1052 51.02 10.76 25.27
N ALA A 1053 50.47 10.75 26.49
CA ALA A 1053 50.00 9.52 27.13
C ALA A 1053 48.89 8.82 26.30
N ALA A 1054 47.89 9.57 25.83
CA ALA A 1054 46.82 9.03 24.99
C ALA A 1054 47.35 8.49 23.64
N SER A 1055 48.30 9.19 23.01
CA SER A 1055 48.92 8.76 21.75
C SER A 1055 49.80 7.50 21.91
N GLN A 1056 50.51 7.39 23.04
CA GLN A 1056 51.27 6.19 23.40
C GLN A 1056 50.36 4.99 23.65
N GLU A 1057 49.23 5.19 24.36
CA GLU A 1057 48.21 4.16 24.59
C GLU A 1057 47.61 3.68 23.25
N ALA A 1058 47.19 4.61 22.37
CA ALA A 1058 46.70 4.30 21.03
C ALA A 1058 47.71 3.48 20.21
N THR A 1059 48.99 3.88 20.23
CA THR A 1059 50.07 3.16 19.53
C THR A 1059 50.31 1.76 20.12
N GLY A 1060 50.24 1.60 21.44
CA GLY A 1060 50.34 0.30 22.12
C GLY A 1060 49.23 -0.66 21.71
N HIS A 1061 47.98 -0.18 21.64
CA HIS A 1061 46.87 -0.95 21.11
C HIS A 1061 47.03 -1.24 19.62
N GLY A 1062 47.46 -0.27 18.81
CA GLY A 1062 47.78 -0.46 17.39
C GLY A 1062 48.82 -1.54 17.14
N ARG A 1063 49.88 -1.62 17.98
CA ARG A 1063 50.88 -2.71 17.90
C ARG A 1063 50.28 -4.06 18.22
N THR A 1064 49.43 -4.14 19.25
CA THR A 1064 48.74 -5.38 19.63
C THR A 1064 47.85 -5.88 18.49
N LEU A 1065 47.08 -4.97 17.87
CA LEU A 1065 46.20 -5.26 16.74
C LEU A 1065 46.99 -5.68 15.49
N ALA A 1066 48.08 -4.97 15.16
CA ALA A 1066 48.93 -5.29 14.02
C ALA A 1066 49.66 -6.63 14.18
N LEU A 1067 49.97 -7.07 15.41
CA LEU A 1067 50.51 -8.41 15.65
C LEU A 1067 49.47 -9.51 15.39
N ALA A 1068 48.20 -9.25 15.72
CA ALA A 1068 47.11 -10.20 15.52
C ALA A 1068 46.66 -10.28 14.05
N ASN A 1069 46.52 -9.14 13.38
CA ASN A 1069 46.15 -9.04 11.97
C ASN A 1069 46.92 -7.89 11.29
N PRO A 1070 48.13 -8.16 10.76
CA PRO A 1070 48.96 -7.13 10.13
C PRO A 1070 48.27 -6.46 8.94
N ALA A 1071 47.59 -7.24 8.09
CA ALA A 1071 46.96 -6.72 6.88
C ALA A 1071 45.88 -5.68 7.18
N ALA A 1072 45.11 -5.88 8.26
CA ALA A 1072 44.04 -4.96 8.65
C ALA A 1072 44.55 -3.72 9.39
N HIS A 1073 45.58 -3.83 10.24
CA HIS A 1073 45.89 -2.81 11.26
C HIS A 1073 47.22 -2.09 11.08
N LEU A 1074 48.10 -2.52 10.17
CA LEU A 1074 49.33 -1.79 9.84
C LEU A 1074 49.08 -0.34 9.38
N PRO A 1075 48.05 -0.02 8.56
CA PRO A 1075 47.76 1.36 8.18
C PRO A 1075 47.49 2.29 9.38
N ASP A 1076 46.66 1.83 10.32
CA ASP A 1076 46.31 2.60 11.52
C ASP A 1076 47.51 2.75 12.46
N LEU A 1077 48.30 1.69 12.66
CA LEU A 1077 49.52 1.75 13.46
C LEU A 1077 50.51 2.79 12.89
N ALA A 1078 50.71 2.83 11.57
CA ALA A 1078 51.56 3.84 10.94
C ALA A 1078 51.03 5.26 11.17
N GLN A 1079 49.71 5.46 11.17
CA GLN A 1079 49.09 6.75 11.48
C GLN A 1079 49.32 7.15 12.94
N PHE A 1080 49.13 6.22 13.89
CA PHE A 1080 49.36 6.48 15.31
C PHE A 1080 50.83 6.83 15.59
N LEU A 1081 51.77 6.11 14.96
CA LEU A 1081 53.20 6.39 15.06
C LEU A 1081 53.59 7.76 14.49
N ASN A 1082 52.98 8.17 13.37
CA ASN A 1082 53.19 9.50 12.80
C ASN A 1082 52.64 10.61 13.73
N ASN A 1083 51.46 10.42 14.33
CA ASN A 1083 50.91 11.39 15.29
C ASN A 1083 51.77 11.45 16.56
N LEU A 1084 52.23 10.30 17.05
CA LEU A 1084 53.13 10.20 18.19
C LEU A 1084 54.47 10.89 17.92
N SER A 1085 55.04 10.77 16.71
CA SER A 1085 56.31 11.42 16.37
C SER A 1085 56.23 12.94 16.45
N ILE A 1086 55.10 13.53 16.03
CA ILE A 1086 54.84 14.97 16.11
C ILE A 1086 54.79 15.42 17.57
N LEU A 1087 54.04 14.72 18.42
CA LEU A 1087 53.93 15.03 19.86
C LEU A 1087 55.26 14.88 20.60
N LEU A 1088 56.04 13.82 20.30
CA LEU A 1088 57.36 13.61 20.87
C LEU A 1088 58.33 14.74 20.51
N ARG A 1089 58.27 15.20 19.25
CA ARG A 1089 59.08 16.34 18.78
C ARG A 1089 58.70 17.63 19.51
N GLU A 1090 57.41 17.90 19.69
CA GLU A 1090 56.92 19.07 20.44
C GLU A 1090 57.30 19.02 21.92
N ALA A 1091 57.32 17.83 22.53
CA ALA A 1091 57.81 17.61 23.88
C ALA A 1091 59.35 17.68 24.01
N GLY A 1092 60.08 17.81 22.89
CA GLY A 1092 61.54 17.92 22.85
C GLY A 1092 62.29 16.59 22.78
N TRP A 1093 61.59 15.46 22.69
CA TRP A 1093 62.15 14.11 22.61
C TRP A 1093 62.46 13.74 21.15
N ARG A 1094 63.50 14.38 20.61
CA ARG A 1094 63.79 14.39 19.17
C ARG A 1094 64.24 13.04 18.61
N GLU A 1095 64.95 12.23 19.38
CA GLU A 1095 65.41 10.91 18.94
C GLU A 1095 64.26 9.90 18.94
N GLU A 1096 63.39 9.93 19.95
CA GLU A 1096 62.19 9.12 20.05
C GLU A 1096 61.19 9.48 18.94
N ALA A 1097 61.05 10.79 18.65
CA ALA A 1097 60.26 11.26 17.51
C ALA A 1097 60.79 10.71 16.18
N LEU A 1098 62.12 10.72 15.99
CA LEU A 1098 62.75 10.17 14.80
C LEU A 1098 62.51 8.65 14.67
N ALA A 1099 62.63 7.90 15.77
CA ALA A 1099 62.37 6.46 15.77
C ALA A 1099 60.92 6.14 15.37
N ALA A 1100 59.94 6.85 15.95
CA ALA A 1100 58.52 6.65 15.65
C ALA A 1100 58.19 6.92 14.16
N ILE A 1101 58.69 8.01 13.58
CA ILE A 1101 58.42 8.31 12.17
C ILE A 1101 59.15 7.35 11.21
N GLN A 1102 60.32 6.83 11.60
CA GLN A 1102 61.04 5.82 10.81
C GLN A 1102 60.25 4.50 10.75
N GLU A 1103 59.68 4.07 11.88
CA GLU A 1103 58.79 2.91 11.95
C GLU A 1103 57.56 3.11 11.05
N ALA A 1104 56.91 4.29 11.13
CA ALA A 1104 55.77 4.62 10.28
C ALA A 1104 56.12 4.58 8.77
N VAL A 1105 57.25 5.15 8.36
CA VAL A 1105 57.71 5.13 6.96
C VAL A 1105 58.00 3.71 6.49
N ALA A 1106 58.62 2.86 7.33
CA ALA A 1106 58.88 1.46 6.99
C ALA A 1106 57.58 0.70 6.73
N ILE A 1107 56.57 0.87 7.59
CA ILE A 1107 55.23 0.28 7.41
C ILE A 1107 54.59 0.81 6.12
N ARG A 1108 54.60 2.13 5.89
CA ARG A 1108 53.99 2.75 4.70
C ARG A 1108 54.68 2.32 3.39
N ARG A 1109 55.99 2.03 3.41
CA ARG A 1109 56.69 1.44 2.27
C ARG A 1109 56.18 0.05 1.95
N SER A 1110 56.12 -0.84 2.97
CA SER A 1110 55.58 -2.20 2.80
C SER A 1110 54.14 -2.20 2.27
N LEU A 1111 53.28 -1.32 2.79
CA LEU A 1111 51.91 -1.15 2.30
C LEU A 1111 51.86 -0.63 0.86
N THR A 1112 52.74 0.31 0.49
CA THR A 1112 52.82 0.85 -0.88
C THR A 1112 53.32 -0.18 -1.89
N ASP A 1113 54.18 -1.11 -1.47
CA ASP A 1113 54.63 -2.22 -2.31
C ASP A 1113 53.47 -3.20 -2.61
N ALA A 1114 52.56 -3.41 -1.65
CA ALA A 1114 51.37 -4.25 -1.82
C ALA A 1114 50.25 -3.56 -2.61
N ASN A 1115 49.95 -2.29 -2.30
CA ASN A 1115 48.97 -1.47 -3.02
C ASN A 1115 49.44 -0.02 -3.12
N ARG A 1116 50.14 0.26 -4.23
CA ARG A 1116 50.72 1.57 -4.48
C ARG A 1116 49.66 2.66 -4.56
N ALA A 1117 48.54 2.42 -5.23
CA ALA A 1117 47.52 3.45 -5.43
C ALA A 1117 46.91 3.91 -4.10
N ALA A 1118 46.66 2.97 -3.17
CA ALA A 1118 46.02 3.26 -1.90
C ALA A 1118 46.93 3.97 -0.89
N HIS A 1119 48.23 3.65 -0.85
CA HIS A 1119 49.11 4.04 0.27
C HIS A 1119 50.20 5.06 -0.08
N LEU A 1120 50.36 5.42 -1.36
CA LEU A 1120 51.35 6.40 -1.81
C LEU A 1120 51.18 7.81 -1.16
N PRO A 1121 49.96 8.36 -0.99
CA PRO A 1121 49.78 9.66 -0.32
C PRO A 1121 50.34 9.69 1.10
N ASP A 1122 50.03 8.66 1.88
CA ASP A 1122 50.42 8.59 3.28
C ASP A 1122 51.93 8.33 3.46
N LEU A 1123 52.54 7.58 2.52
CA LEU A 1123 54.00 7.44 2.46
C LEU A 1123 54.67 8.79 2.20
N ALA A 1124 54.15 9.58 1.25
CA ALA A 1124 54.68 10.90 0.93
C ALA A 1124 54.59 11.87 2.12
N GLN A 1125 53.48 11.84 2.87
CA GLN A 1125 53.30 12.61 4.10
C GLN A 1125 54.31 12.19 5.17
N SER A 1126 54.46 10.88 5.41
CA SER A 1126 55.38 10.34 6.41
C SER A 1126 56.85 10.68 6.08
N LEU A 1127 57.23 10.65 4.79
CA LEU A 1127 58.55 11.05 4.31
C LEU A 1127 58.82 12.55 4.49
N ASN A 1128 57.81 13.40 4.27
CA ASN A 1128 57.90 14.84 4.57
C ASN A 1128 58.17 15.08 6.06
N ASN A 1129 57.44 14.39 6.94
CA ASN A 1129 57.64 14.49 8.39
C ASN A 1129 59.01 13.92 8.80
N LEU A 1130 59.42 12.78 8.25
CA LEU A 1130 60.75 12.20 8.45
C LEU A 1130 61.87 13.20 8.12
N SER A 1131 61.71 13.98 7.04
CA SER A 1131 62.67 15.03 6.68
C SER A 1131 62.81 16.09 7.77
N VAL A 1132 61.69 16.50 8.37
CA VAL A 1132 61.68 17.47 9.47
C VAL A 1132 62.39 16.90 10.69
N HIS A 1133 62.04 15.68 11.11
CA HIS A 1133 62.66 15.02 12.27
C HIS A 1133 64.17 14.80 12.08
N LEU A 1134 64.60 14.34 10.90
CA LEU A 1134 66.02 14.17 10.56
C LEU A 1134 66.80 15.48 10.68
N ALA A 1135 66.20 16.61 10.31
CA ALA A 1135 66.86 17.89 10.42
C ALA A 1135 66.95 18.41 11.86
N ASP A 1136 65.97 18.10 12.72
CA ASP A 1136 65.96 18.48 14.14
C ASP A 1136 67.07 17.78 14.94
N VAL A 1137 67.49 16.59 14.50
CA VAL A 1137 68.67 15.87 15.03
C VAL A 1137 69.97 16.16 14.25
N GLY A 1138 69.95 17.12 13.32
CA GLY A 1138 71.14 17.56 12.57
C GLY A 1138 71.52 16.72 11.34
N ARG A 1139 70.75 15.69 10.98
CA ARG A 1139 70.99 14.81 9.82
C ARG A 1139 70.50 15.42 8.50
N GLN A 1140 71.04 16.59 8.14
CA GLN A 1140 70.55 17.44 7.04
C GLN A 1140 70.55 16.76 5.66
N LYS A 1141 71.55 15.92 5.34
CA LYS A 1141 71.64 15.23 4.05
C LYS A 1141 70.54 14.18 3.87
N GLU A 1142 70.24 13.44 4.93
CA GLU A 1142 69.19 12.41 4.92
C GLU A 1142 67.81 13.04 4.91
N GLY A 1143 67.63 14.14 5.66
CA GLY A 1143 66.41 14.94 5.60
C GLY A 1143 66.15 15.49 4.19
N LEU A 1144 67.20 15.92 3.48
CA LEU A 1144 67.08 16.36 2.09
C LEU A 1144 66.66 15.22 1.14
N ALA A 1145 67.18 14.00 1.33
CA ALA A 1145 66.78 12.84 0.54
C ALA A 1145 65.30 12.48 0.75
N ALA A 1146 64.85 12.43 2.01
CA ALA A 1146 63.46 12.10 2.36
C ALA A 1146 62.45 13.10 1.76
N ILE A 1147 62.73 14.41 1.84
CA ILE A 1147 61.80 15.41 1.26
C ILE A 1147 61.82 15.40 -0.27
N GLN A 1148 62.95 15.07 -0.89
CA GLN A 1148 63.02 14.94 -2.35
C GLN A 1148 62.15 13.77 -2.85
N GLU A 1149 62.17 12.65 -2.12
CA GLU A 1149 61.29 11.49 -2.35
C GLU A 1149 59.81 11.87 -2.18
N ALA A 1150 59.46 12.55 -1.07
CA ALA A 1150 58.10 13.03 -0.82
C ALA A 1150 57.58 13.95 -1.95
N VAL A 1151 58.38 14.95 -2.37
CA VAL A 1151 58.02 15.86 -3.48
C VAL A 1151 57.80 15.08 -4.79
N ASN A 1152 58.62 14.06 -5.07
CA ASN A 1152 58.43 13.25 -6.27
C ASN A 1152 57.12 12.45 -6.23
N HIS A 1153 56.74 11.90 -5.07
CA HIS A 1153 55.44 11.25 -4.90
C HIS A 1153 54.28 12.25 -5.03
N TYR A 1154 54.36 13.42 -4.38
CA TYR A 1154 53.34 14.44 -4.50
C TYR A 1154 53.21 15.00 -5.93
N ARG A 1155 54.27 15.03 -6.74
CA ARG A 1155 54.18 15.35 -8.17
C ARG A 1155 53.37 14.33 -8.95
N VAL A 1156 53.54 13.04 -8.66
CA VAL A 1156 52.73 11.97 -9.29
C VAL A 1156 51.27 12.10 -8.87
N LEU A 1157 51.02 12.27 -7.57
CA LEU A 1157 49.68 12.41 -7.00
C LEU A 1157 48.96 13.65 -7.51
N ALA A 1158 49.64 14.80 -7.57
CA ALA A 1158 49.07 16.05 -8.07
C ALA A 1158 48.78 16.04 -9.58
N ARG A 1159 49.43 15.17 -10.37
CA ARG A 1159 49.05 14.96 -11.77
C ARG A 1159 47.76 14.16 -11.90
N ALA A 1160 47.54 13.20 -11.00
CA ALA A 1160 46.34 12.36 -11.00
C ALA A 1160 45.13 13.09 -10.40
N ASN A 1161 45.34 13.81 -9.29
CA ASN A 1161 44.29 14.56 -8.60
C ASN A 1161 44.84 15.91 -8.07
N PRO A 1162 44.87 16.96 -8.92
CA PRO A 1162 45.46 18.25 -8.58
C PRO A 1162 44.77 18.94 -7.41
N THR A 1163 43.43 18.86 -7.30
CA THR A 1163 42.67 19.56 -6.27
C THR A 1163 43.05 19.10 -4.86
N ILE A 1164 43.31 17.80 -4.68
CA ILE A 1164 43.67 17.21 -3.39
C ILE A 1164 45.15 17.42 -3.06
N HIS A 1165 46.05 17.25 -4.03
CA HIS A 1165 47.48 17.08 -3.74
C HIS A 1165 48.36 18.30 -4.02
N LEU A 1166 47.88 19.34 -4.73
CA LEU A 1166 48.66 20.57 -4.94
C LEU A 1166 49.03 21.29 -3.62
N PRO A 1167 48.15 21.39 -2.59
CA PRO A 1167 48.54 21.99 -1.31
C PRO A 1167 49.70 21.26 -0.62
N ASN A 1168 49.63 19.92 -0.61
CA ASN A 1168 50.67 19.06 -0.02
C ASN A 1168 51.99 19.11 -0.80
N LEU A 1169 51.92 19.23 -2.13
CA LEU A 1169 53.09 19.44 -2.98
C LEU A 1169 53.75 20.79 -2.67
N ALA A 1170 52.98 21.88 -2.56
CA ALA A 1170 53.52 23.20 -2.21
C ALA A 1170 54.22 23.19 -0.85
N GLN A 1171 53.58 22.62 0.17
CA GLN A 1171 54.18 22.50 1.51
C GLN A 1171 55.47 21.66 1.49
N SER A 1172 55.49 20.56 0.76
CA SER A 1172 56.67 19.71 0.64
C SER A 1172 57.81 20.41 -0.12
N LEU A 1173 57.49 21.26 -1.11
CA LEU A 1173 58.45 22.10 -1.83
C LEU A 1173 59.03 23.22 -0.94
N ASP A 1174 58.25 23.79 -0.02
CA ASP A 1174 58.79 24.73 0.99
C ASP A 1174 59.77 24.02 1.92
N ASN A 1175 59.40 22.84 2.41
CA ASN A 1175 60.28 22.01 3.23
C ASN A 1175 61.55 21.65 2.45
N LEU A 1176 61.44 21.29 1.16
CA LEU A 1176 62.59 21.04 0.29
C LEU A 1176 63.49 22.28 0.19
N SER A 1177 62.91 23.47 0.02
CA SER A 1177 63.65 24.74 0.01
C SER A 1177 64.43 24.96 1.32
N LEU A 1178 63.79 24.73 2.46
CA LEU A 1178 64.43 24.85 3.78
C LEU A 1178 65.61 23.85 3.93
N ARG A 1179 65.46 22.60 3.49
CA ARG A 1179 66.55 21.60 3.55
C ARG A 1179 67.69 21.91 2.57
N LEU A 1180 67.38 22.40 1.37
CA LEU A 1180 68.39 22.86 0.41
C LEU A 1180 69.17 24.06 0.95
N ARG A 1181 68.52 25.01 1.63
CA ARG A 1181 69.19 26.12 2.32
C ARG A 1181 70.10 25.62 3.45
N GLY A 1182 69.64 24.67 4.26
CA GLY A 1182 70.40 24.06 5.34
C GLY A 1182 71.66 23.29 4.89
N THR A 1183 71.68 22.82 3.63
CA THR A 1183 72.83 22.16 3.00
C THR A 1183 73.68 23.08 2.11
N GLY A 1184 73.40 24.40 2.11
CA GLY A 1184 74.16 25.40 1.36
C GLY A 1184 73.78 25.56 -0.12
N ARG A 1185 72.79 24.81 -0.62
CA ARG A 1185 72.32 24.81 -2.03
C ARG A 1185 71.33 25.93 -2.31
N ARG A 1186 71.77 27.19 -2.13
CA ARG A 1186 70.89 28.39 -2.17
C ARG A 1186 70.13 28.60 -3.49
N LYS A 1187 70.75 28.31 -4.65
CA LYS A 1187 70.09 28.46 -5.96
C LYS A 1187 68.91 27.50 -6.12
N GLU A 1188 69.09 26.25 -5.68
CA GLU A 1188 68.07 25.21 -5.76
C GLU A 1188 66.97 25.44 -4.71
N ALA A 1189 67.33 25.96 -3.53
CA ALA A 1189 66.37 26.38 -2.53
C ALA A 1189 65.42 27.46 -3.07
N LEU A 1190 65.95 28.45 -3.81
CA LEU A 1190 65.14 29.48 -4.44
C LEU A 1190 64.21 28.88 -5.50
N ALA A 1191 64.70 27.96 -6.34
CA ALA A 1191 63.89 27.30 -7.36
C ALA A 1191 62.72 26.50 -6.73
N ALA A 1192 62.97 25.75 -5.66
CA ALA A 1192 61.92 25.01 -4.95
C ALA A 1192 60.86 25.95 -4.34
N ALA A 1193 61.27 27.10 -3.78
CA ALA A 1193 60.34 28.10 -3.25
C ALA A 1193 59.51 28.78 -4.36
N GLN A 1194 60.10 29.03 -5.52
CA GLN A 1194 59.39 29.55 -6.69
C GLN A 1194 58.38 28.54 -7.24
N GLU A 1195 58.75 27.25 -7.29
CA GLU A 1195 57.85 26.16 -7.66
C GLU A 1195 56.68 26.06 -6.67
N ALA A 1196 56.94 26.12 -5.36
CA ALA A 1196 55.88 26.13 -4.34
C ALA A 1196 54.89 27.28 -4.55
N GLY A 1197 55.40 28.49 -4.83
CA GLY A 1197 54.57 29.65 -5.14
C GLY A 1197 53.71 29.48 -6.40
N ALA A 1198 54.28 28.88 -7.46
CA ALA A 1198 53.53 28.57 -8.67
C ALA A 1198 52.45 27.51 -8.45
N VAL A 1199 52.74 26.47 -7.65
CA VAL A 1199 51.77 25.44 -7.27
C VAL A 1199 50.61 26.03 -6.47
N ARG A 1200 50.85 26.97 -5.55
CA ARG A 1200 49.78 27.65 -4.81
C ARG A 1200 48.88 28.49 -5.72
N ARG A 1201 49.46 29.26 -6.65
CA ARG A 1201 48.68 30.03 -7.65
C ARG A 1201 47.80 29.13 -8.52
N ALA A 1202 48.37 28.01 -8.98
CA ALA A 1202 47.63 27.01 -9.74
C ALA A 1202 46.47 26.38 -8.95
N HIS A 1203 46.62 26.21 -7.63
CA HIS A 1203 45.56 25.69 -6.76
C HIS A 1203 44.44 26.72 -6.52
N THR A 1204 44.75 28.00 -6.37
CA THR A 1204 43.77 29.07 -6.12
C THR A 1204 43.03 29.56 -7.37
N GLY A 1205 43.39 29.05 -8.56
CA GLY A 1205 42.79 29.45 -9.83
C GLY A 1205 43.22 30.85 -10.30
N GLU A 1206 44.21 31.44 -9.64
CA GLU A 1206 44.85 32.67 -10.08
C GLU A 1206 45.84 32.31 -11.19
N GLY A 1207 45.57 32.79 -12.42
CA GLY A 1207 46.47 32.63 -13.55
C GLY A 1207 47.89 33.17 -13.27
N PRO A 1208 48.89 32.78 -14.07
CA PRO A 1208 50.31 33.05 -13.80
C PRO A 1208 50.66 34.51 -13.55
#